data_AF-A0A7C5MJ31-F1
#
_entry.id   AF-A0A7C5MJ31-F1
#
_cell.length_a   1.000
_cell.length_b   1.000
_cell.length_c   1.000
_cell.angle_alpha   90.00
_cell.angle_beta   90.00
_cell.angle_gamma   90.00
#
_symmetry.space_group_name_H-M   'P 1'
#
loop_
_entity.id
_entity.type
_entity.pdbx_description
1 polymer ?
#
loop_
_entity_poly.entity_id
_entity_poly.type
_entity_poly.pdbx_seq_one_letter_code
_entity_poly.pdbx_strand_id
1 'polypeptide(L)'
;LFDSSGSLGSKSNLSSNYNIAVNAVLSMTQANEGKIEFGMLLFPAPPDAMRCQTSTTLAVPFGLNNHAAFKAFFDSYAGPQAYSDTPMLQVIKTVLDAKPGSGVGLLKEEGVPSYVLLLTDGSQDCCYDEYYGTGWGWDSELDCNWGVKWGDPNYWNKEEFAENRTELVQMVQNLKNQNIPVFVVGFGQQVDGEALDAMAKAGGTARAPGCGGGTPVGPCYYQADNAAELVGALSAITVKVSEEQCNYVDDDCDGLTDEDVTRPCSTPCGSGVEECVGGVFGPCSAPTPEPEVCNGLDDDCDGVTDNFSEQCMTACGFGTRTCVDGQWGPCSSEPKEEICNGLDDDCDGITDEGCDCIAGQTEDCGLAVGACKPGKRTCDEGKWGECVGAVGPQAETCNGQDDDCDGVVDGMTRPCNTPCGSGVETCKEGEWVDCSAPQPKAEACNGLDDDCNGKVDDGLERPCETDCGKGVEACADGVWRGCTAPQPIEEKCDNVDNDCDGKTDEDTEIPCQTNCGKGVRSCVNGQYGPCELTTPADEVCDGLDNDCNGQVDDGAPCDSGGKCVCGGCAYPPENGECRQGVMMDGLCVVDNCGPGKVCVDSQCVEGQAPEPAPEVESDAGSGYEVELAELRGGVAPGGGCGCRQGLDPSGRNADITGTLGFLGLMLAWGLYRRKAW
;
A
#
# COMPACT_ATOMS: atom_id res chain seq x y z
N LEU A 1 -13.34 -47.24 59.36
CA LEU A 1 -14.71 -47.64 59.73
C LEU A 1 -15.39 -48.12 58.47
N PHE A 2 -15.73 -49.40 58.41
CA PHE A 2 -16.30 -50.05 57.24
C PHE A 2 -17.76 -50.40 57.49
N ASP A 3 -18.65 -49.77 56.76
CA ASP A 3 -20.07 -50.13 56.75
C ASP A 3 -20.25 -51.54 56.17
N SER A 4 -21.07 -52.35 56.81
CA SER A 4 -21.45 -53.70 56.41
C SER A 4 -22.94 -53.95 56.65
N SER A 5 -23.71 -52.88 56.65
CA SER A 5 -25.17 -52.88 56.69
C SER A 5 -25.77 -53.52 55.44
N GLY A 6 -27.07 -53.83 55.50
CA GLY A 6 -27.76 -54.57 54.45
C GLY A 6 -27.85 -53.81 53.13
N SER A 7 -27.77 -52.47 53.16
CA SER A 7 -27.82 -51.60 51.98
C SER A 7 -26.68 -51.87 51.00
N LEU A 8 -25.50 -52.26 51.49
CA LEU A 8 -24.36 -52.63 50.65
C LEU A 8 -24.58 -53.92 49.85
N GLY A 9 -25.62 -54.69 50.16
CA GLY A 9 -25.95 -55.94 49.52
C GLY A 9 -25.11 -57.13 50.01
N SER A 10 -25.31 -58.30 49.42
CA SER A 10 -24.73 -59.54 49.94
C SER A 10 -23.35 -59.87 49.37
N LYS A 11 -22.53 -60.58 50.16
CA LYS A 11 -21.26 -61.17 49.70
C LYS A 11 -21.43 -62.16 48.54
N SER A 12 -22.56 -62.85 48.48
CA SER A 12 -22.86 -63.82 47.40
C SER A 12 -23.10 -63.15 46.04
N ASN A 13 -23.44 -61.86 46.01
CA ASN A 13 -23.61 -61.11 44.77
C ASN A 13 -22.31 -60.38 44.43
N LEU A 14 -21.54 -60.86 43.47
CA LEU A 14 -20.21 -60.30 43.13
C LEU A 14 -20.27 -58.84 42.64
N SER A 15 -21.43 -58.36 42.18
CA SER A 15 -21.63 -56.96 41.79
C SER A 15 -22.26 -56.11 42.89
N SER A 16 -22.34 -56.61 44.13
CA SER A 16 -22.83 -55.83 45.27
C SER A 16 -21.85 -54.70 45.61
N ASN A 17 -22.39 -53.62 46.18
CA ASN A 17 -21.58 -52.52 46.69
C ASN A 17 -20.61 -53.02 47.76
N TYR A 18 -21.02 -53.98 48.58
CA TYR A 18 -20.14 -54.66 49.55
C TYR A 18 -18.88 -55.22 48.89
N ASN A 19 -19.00 -56.03 47.84
CA ASN A 19 -17.84 -56.65 47.19
C ASN A 19 -16.95 -55.63 46.49
N ILE A 20 -17.53 -54.56 45.94
CA ILE A 20 -16.77 -53.44 45.37
C ILE A 20 -15.96 -52.72 46.46
N ALA A 21 -16.60 -52.41 47.59
CA ALA A 21 -15.97 -51.78 48.74
C ALA A 21 -14.85 -52.63 49.33
N VAL A 22 -15.05 -53.93 49.48
CA VAL A 22 -14.00 -54.88 49.91
C VAL A 22 -12.80 -54.84 48.97
N ASN A 23 -13.03 -54.94 47.66
CA ASN A 23 -11.94 -54.92 46.68
C ASN A 23 -11.18 -53.58 46.69
N ALA A 24 -11.88 -52.46 46.87
CA ALA A 24 -11.27 -51.15 46.96
C ALA A 24 -10.40 -51.01 48.23
N VAL A 25 -10.88 -51.47 49.38
CA VAL A 25 -10.10 -51.49 50.64
C VAL A 25 -8.90 -52.43 50.55
N LEU A 26 -9.04 -53.59 49.92
CA LEU A 26 -7.92 -54.50 49.68
C LEU A 26 -6.88 -53.87 48.75
N SER A 27 -7.31 -53.18 47.70
CA SER A 27 -6.40 -52.46 46.80
C SER A 27 -5.67 -51.32 47.53
N MET A 28 -6.39 -50.57 48.36
CA MET A 28 -5.83 -49.48 49.17
C MET A 28 -4.79 -49.98 50.17
N THR A 29 -5.10 -51.03 50.93
CA THR A 29 -4.18 -51.61 51.92
C THR A 29 -2.95 -52.24 51.27
N GLN A 30 -3.09 -52.83 50.07
CA GLN A 30 -1.95 -53.38 49.32
C GLN A 30 -1.04 -52.29 48.77
N ALA A 31 -1.62 -51.22 48.21
CA ALA A 31 -0.86 -50.14 47.58
C ALA A 31 -0.04 -49.31 48.57
N ASN A 32 -0.39 -49.36 49.86
CA ASN A 32 0.23 -48.58 50.93
C ASN A 32 0.90 -49.50 51.98
N GLU A 33 1.30 -50.71 51.58
CA GLU A 33 2.18 -51.53 52.40
C GLU A 33 3.49 -50.78 52.66
N GLY A 34 3.90 -50.73 53.93
CA GLY A 34 5.11 -50.04 54.39
C GLY A 34 4.93 -48.55 54.65
N LYS A 35 3.77 -47.97 54.33
CA LYS A 35 3.55 -46.50 54.35
C LYS A 35 2.41 -46.01 55.21
N ILE A 36 1.50 -46.88 55.65
CA ILE A 36 0.35 -46.50 56.48
C ILE A 36 -0.01 -47.71 57.36
N GLU A 37 -0.17 -47.48 58.67
CA GLU A 37 -0.77 -48.49 59.56
C GLU A 37 -2.30 -48.48 59.43
N PHE A 38 -2.88 -49.54 58.86
CA PHE A 38 -4.35 -49.65 58.74
C PHE A 38 -4.96 -50.43 59.88
N GLY A 39 -6.14 -50.01 60.35
CA GLY A 39 -7.00 -50.77 61.25
C GLY A 39 -8.45 -50.69 60.77
N MET A 40 -9.25 -51.72 61.07
CA MET A 40 -10.66 -51.76 60.64
C MET A 40 -11.60 -52.08 61.79
N LEU A 41 -12.58 -51.20 61.98
CA LEU A 41 -13.79 -51.45 62.76
C LEU A 41 -14.93 -51.65 61.76
N LEU A 42 -15.64 -52.77 61.89
CA LEU A 42 -16.78 -53.15 61.08
C LEU A 42 -18.07 -52.73 61.80
N PHE A 43 -18.99 -52.06 61.10
CA PHE A 43 -20.29 -51.69 61.65
C PHE A 43 -21.41 -52.03 60.66
N PRO A 44 -22.56 -52.56 61.09
CA PRO A 44 -22.83 -53.10 62.43
C PRO A 44 -21.93 -54.31 62.75
N ALA A 45 -21.75 -54.61 64.04
CA ALA A 45 -20.87 -55.69 64.47
C ALA A 45 -21.52 -57.08 64.31
N PRO A 46 -20.80 -58.11 63.80
CA PRO A 46 -21.27 -59.50 63.82
C PRO A 46 -21.16 -60.12 65.23
N PRO A 47 -21.94 -61.18 65.57
CA PRO A 47 -22.86 -61.96 64.73
C PRO A 47 -24.31 -61.45 64.71
N ASP A 48 -24.66 -60.47 65.55
CA ASP A 48 -26.03 -60.01 65.78
C ASP A 48 -26.37 -58.74 64.97
N ALA A 49 -25.93 -58.68 63.72
CA ALA A 49 -26.00 -57.52 62.83
C ALA A 49 -27.42 -56.98 62.54
N MET A 50 -28.48 -57.59 63.09
CA MET A 50 -29.87 -57.13 62.95
C MET A 50 -30.23 -55.95 63.86
N ARG A 51 -29.31 -55.46 64.70
CA ARG A 51 -29.54 -54.34 65.62
C ARG A 51 -28.34 -53.40 65.62
N CYS A 52 -28.54 -52.14 66.00
CA CYS A 52 -27.60 -51.00 66.11
C CYS A 52 -26.35 -51.18 66.98
N GLN A 53 -25.76 -52.37 66.95
CA GLN A 53 -24.63 -52.77 67.77
C GLN A 53 -23.33 -52.43 67.08
N THR A 54 -22.40 -51.91 67.88
CA THR A 54 -21.03 -51.66 67.48
C THR A 54 -20.09 -52.52 68.32
N SER A 55 -18.90 -52.75 67.78
CA SER A 55 -17.86 -53.50 68.47
C SER A 55 -16.83 -52.52 69.05
N THR A 56 -16.44 -52.74 70.31
CA THR A 56 -15.27 -52.10 70.93
C THR A 56 -13.97 -52.85 70.61
N THR A 57 -14.00 -53.76 69.64
CA THR A 57 -12.82 -54.48 69.16
C THR A 57 -12.71 -54.33 67.65
N LEU A 58 -11.50 -54.02 67.17
CA LEU A 58 -11.21 -53.94 65.75
C LEU A 58 -11.41 -55.31 65.09
N ALA A 59 -12.10 -55.32 63.95
CA ALA A 59 -12.23 -56.47 63.07
C ALA A 59 -10.87 -56.86 62.47
N VAL A 60 -10.03 -55.86 62.18
CA VAL A 60 -8.62 -56.04 61.82
C VAL A 60 -7.78 -55.08 62.66
N PRO A 61 -6.88 -55.57 63.53
CA PRO A 61 -6.01 -54.72 64.34
C PRO A 61 -5.09 -53.83 63.50
N PHE A 62 -4.68 -52.69 64.08
CA PHE A 62 -3.68 -51.81 63.48
C PHE A 62 -2.35 -52.53 63.25
N GLY A 63 -1.74 -52.29 62.09
CA GLY A 63 -0.36 -52.70 61.84
C GLY A 63 0.11 -52.31 60.44
N LEU A 64 1.41 -52.09 60.32
CA LEU A 64 2.08 -51.96 59.04
C LEU A 64 2.03 -53.30 58.27
N ASN A 65 1.96 -53.25 56.94
CA ASN A 65 1.99 -54.45 56.08
C ASN A 65 0.91 -55.50 56.40
N ASN A 66 -0.26 -55.06 56.87
CA ASN A 66 -1.32 -55.96 57.33
C ASN A 66 -2.39 -56.28 56.26
N HIS A 67 -2.09 -56.05 54.97
CA HIS A 67 -2.99 -56.38 53.86
C HIS A 67 -3.47 -57.84 53.90
N ALA A 68 -2.57 -58.78 54.22
CA ALA A 68 -2.91 -60.19 54.37
C ALA A 68 -3.96 -60.44 55.47
N ALA A 69 -3.95 -59.66 56.56
CA ALA A 69 -4.95 -59.75 57.63
C ALA A 69 -6.32 -59.24 57.18
N PHE A 70 -6.37 -58.13 56.43
CA PHE A 70 -7.59 -57.64 55.80
C PHE A 70 -8.19 -58.67 54.84
N LYS A 71 -7.35 -59.26 53.99
CA LYS A 71 -7.79 -60.29 53.05
C LYS A 71 -8.35 -61.50 53.79
N ALA A 72 -7.64 -62.01 54.80
CA ALA A 72 -8.08 -63.15 55.60
C ALA A 72 -9.41 -62.88 56.32
N PHE A 73 -9.58 -61.67 56.87
CA PHE A 73 -10.83 -61.26 57.48
C PHE A 73 -11.99 -61.31 56.47
N PHE A 74 -11.87 -60.62 55.33
CA PHE A 74 -12.95 -60.56 54.34
C PHE A 74 -13.24 -61.92 53.68
N ASP A 75 -12.22 -62.77 53.51
CA ASP A 75 -12.41 -64.15 53.04
C ASP A 75 -13.29 -64.94 54.02
N SER A 76 -13.06 -64.79 55.33
CA SER A 76 -13.78 -65.52 56.40
C SER A 76 -15.13 -64.91 56.81
N TYR A 77 -15.32 -63.61 56.62
CA TYR A 77 -16.54 -62.91 57.01
C TYR A 77 -17.73 -63.35 56.15
N ALA A 78 -18.90 -63.59 56.77
CA ALA A 78 -20.09 -64.06 56.07
C ALA A 78 -20.71 -63.00 55.14
N GLY A 79 -20.33 -61.73 55.30
CA GLY A 79 -20.87 -60.59 54.58
C GLY A 79 -22.04 -59.92 55.30
N PRO A 80 -22.57 -58.82 54.73
CA PRO A 80 -23.70 -58.09 55.28
C PRO A 80 -24.97 -58.94 55.41
N GLN A 81 -25.73 -58.71 56.47
CA GLN A 81 -27.06 -59.30 56.64
C GLN A 81 -28.12 -58.43 55.97
N ALA A 82 -29.09 -59.03 55.28
CA ALA A 82 -30.06 -58.30 54.44
C ALA A 82 -30.94 -57.28 55.18
N TYR A 83 -31.06 -57.39 56.51
CA TYR A 83 -31.88 -56.52 57.38
C TYR A 83 -31.03 -55.90 58.49
N SER A 84 -29.81 -55.45 58.15
CA SER A 84 -28.90 -54.82 59.10
C SER A 84 -28.88 -53.31 58.91
N ASP A 85 -28.91 -52.60 60.04
CA ASP A 85 -28.99 -51.14 60.14
C ASP A 85 -27.59 -50.49 60.06
N THR A 86 -27.52 -49.15 59.98
CA THR A 86 -26.27 -48.38 59.77
C THR A 86 -25.94 -47.49 61.00
N PRO A 87 -25.29 -48.04 62.06
CA PRO A 87 -25.00 -47.34 63.31
C PRO A 87 -23.76 -46.41 63.24
N MET A 88 -23.75 -45.40 62.35
CA MET A 88 -22.63 -44.44 62.22
C MET A 88 -22.37 -43.62 63.51
N LEU A 89 -23.41 -43.15 64.19
CA LEU A 89 -23.27 -42.38 65.44
C LEU A 89 -22.61 -43.24 66.52
N GLN A 90 -23.11 -44.45 66.72
CA GLN A 90 -22.61 -45.37 67.74
C GLN A 90 -21.17 -45.79 67.46
N VAL A 91 -20.80 -46.00 66.18
CA VAL A 91 -19.43 -46.42 65.86
C VAL A 91 -18.46 -45.27 66.07
N ILE A 92 -18.82 -44.04 65.70
CA ILE A 92 -17.99 -42.85 65.93
C ILE A 92 -17.86 -42.55 67.43
N LYS A 93 -18.93 -42.73 68.21
CA LYS A 93 -18.87 -42.66 69.68
C LYS A 93 -17.94 -43.71 70.27
N THR A 94 -17.97 -44.94 69.74
CA THR A 94 -17.05 -46.01 70.13
C THR A 94 -15.59 -45.63 69.86
N VAL A 95 -15.32 -44.93 68.76
CA VAL A 95 -13.99 -44.40 68.43
C VAL A 95 -13.58 -43.28 69.39
N LEU A 96 -14.49 -42.35 69.70
CA LEU A 96 -14.22 -41.22 70.59
C LEU A 96 -13.98 -41.66 72.05
N ASP A 97 -14.72 -42.66 72.52
CA ASP A 97 -14.63 -43.19 73.88
C ASP A 97 -13.46 -44.18 74.06
N ALA A 98 -12.75 -44.52 72.97
CA ALA A 98 -11.64 -45.46 72.98
C ALA A 98 -10.42 -44.87 73.72
N LYS A 99 -10.19 -45.34 74.95
CA LYS A 99 -8.96 -45.03 75.70
C LYS A 99 -7.75 -45.80 75.16
N PRO A 100 -6.51 -45.31 75.35
CA PRO A 100 -5.31 -46.11 75.11
C PRO A 100 -5.40 -47.47 75.84
N GLY A 101 -5.30 -48.57 75.09
CA GLY A 101 -5.43 -49.94 75.61
C GLY A 101 -6.86 -50.52 75.64
N SER A 102 -7.88 -49.82 75.13
CA SER A 102 -9.30 -50.24 75.13
C SER A 102 -9.69 -51.30 74.08
N GLY A 103 -8.72 -51.86 73.33
CA GLY A 103 -8.99 -52.82 72.25
C GLY A 103 -9.39 -52.18 70.91
N VAL A 104 -9.98 -50.98 70.95
CA VAL A 104 -10.00 -50.04 69.82
C VAL A 104 -8.76 -49.16 69.96
N GLY A 105 -7.60 -49.66 69.53
CA GLY A 105 -6.31 -48.98 69.66
C GLY A 105 -6.13 -47.76 68.73
N LEU A 106 -7.16 -46.91 68.61
CA LEU A 106 -7.19 -45.76 67.71
C LEU A 106 -6.30 -44.59 68.14
N LEU A 107 -5.85 -44.59 69.40
CA LEU A 107 -4.93 -43.63 69.96
C LEU A 107 -3.68 -44.39 70.41
N LYS A 108 -2.85 -44.81 69.44
CA LYS A 108 -1.45 -45.08 69.73
C LYS A 108 -0.77 -43.78 70.21
N GLU A 109 0.39 -43.95 70.81
CA GLU A 109 1.19 -43.00 71.61
C GLU A 109 1.05 -41.51 71.22
N GLU A 110 1.11 -40.61 72.22
CA GLU A 110 1.10 -39.15 71.98
C GLU A 110 2.12 -38.78 70.90
N GLY A 111 1.65 -38.19 69.80
CA GLY A 111 2.50 -37.71 68.70
C GLY A 111 2.38 -38.47 67.38
N VAL A 112 1.66 -39.60 67.31
CA VAL A 112 1.41 -40.28 66.02
C VAL A 112 0.18 -39.68 65.32
N PRO A 113 0.29 -39.20 64.07
CA PRO A 113 -0.85 -38.70 63.31
C PRO A 113 -1.89 -39.80 63.13
N SER A 114 -3.15 -39.48 63.43
CA SER A 114 -4.24 -40.45 63.43
C SER A 114 -5.41 -39.93 62.61
N TYR A 115 -5.97 -40.81 61.77
CA TYR A 115 -7.06 -40.46 60.86
C TYR A 115 -8.19 -41.48 60.96
N VAL A 116 -9.43 -41.01 60.78
CA VAL A 116 -10.60 -41.88 60.65
C VAL A 116 -11.11 -41.83 59.23
N LEU A 117 -11.14 -42.98 58.56
CA LEU A 117 -11.83 -43.15 57.29
C LEU A 117 -13.21 -43.79 57.54
N LEU A 118 -14.29 -43.10 57.20
CA LEU A 118 -15.65 -43.63 57.21
C LEU A 118 -16.08 -43.96 55.78
N LEU A 119 -16.38 -45.23 55.52
CA LEU A 119 -16.95 -45.71 54.27
C LEU A 119 -18.37 -46.22 54.52
N THR A 120 -19.36 -45.60 53.89
CA THR A 120 -20.80 -45.91 54.06
C THR A 120 -21.55 -45.76 52.74
N ASP A 121 -22.60 -46.55 52.51
CA ASP A 121 -23.55 -46.35 51.40
C ASP A 121 -24.94 -45.89 51.86
N GLY A 122 -25.14 -45.78 53.17
CA GLY A 122 -26.43 -45.54 53.79
C GLY A 122 -26.50 -44.25 54.61
N SER A 123 -27.72 -43.93 55.02
CA SER A 123 -28.01 -42.93 56.05
C SER A 123 -27.75 -43.48 57.44
N GLN A 124 -27.56 -42.61 58.44
CA GLN A 124 -27.61 -43.03 59.85
C GLN A 124 -29.01 -43.61 60.07
N ASP A 125 -29.08 -44.93 60.23
CA ASP A 125 -30.33 -45.65 60.42
C ASP A 125 -30.13 -46.52 61.65
N CYS A 126 -30.70 -46.07 62.77
CA CYS A 126 -30.65 -46.80 64.02
C CYS A 126 -31.75 -46.37 64.99
N CYS A 127 -32.83 -47.14 65.06
CA CYS A 127 -33.85 -46.95 66.07
C CYS A 127 -33.42 -47.66 67.36
N TYR A 128 -33.36 -46.93 68.48
CA TYR A 128 -32.94 -47.46 69.76
C TYR A 128 -34.11 -47.48 70.74
N ASP A 129 -34.73 -48.65 70.95
CA ASP A 129 -35.57 -48.87 72.13
C ASP A 129 -34.62 -49.10 73.32
N GLU A 130 -34.54 -48.11 74.22
CA GLU A 130 -33.66 -48.14 75.40
C GLU A 130 -34.05 -49.23 76.42
N TYR A 131 -35.10 -50.02 76.20
CA TYR A 131 -35.70 -50.79 77.27
C TYR A 131 -35.90 -52.28 77.01
N TYR A 132 -34.84 -53.11 76.93
CA TYR A 132 -34.99 -54.52 77.36
C TYR A 132 -33.73 -55.14 77.98
N GLY A 133 -33.48 -54.74 79.23
CA GLY A 133 -33.23 -55.71 80.29
C GLY A 133 -34.56 -56.08 80.96
N THR A 134 -35.15 -57.21 80.57
CA THR A 134 -36.29 -57.94 81.21
C THR A 134 -37.74 -57.51 80.88
N GLY A 135 -38.52 -58.46 80.31
CA GLY A 135 -39.97 -58.58 80.56
C GLY A 135 -40.93 -58.28 79.40
N TRP A 136 -41.46 -59.33 78.76
CA TRP A 136 -42.53 -59.32 77.75
C TRP A 136 -43.64 -58.26 77.94
N GLY A 137 -43.74 -57.33 76.98
CA GLY A 137 -44.89 -56.45 76.76
C GLY A 137 -44.93 -56.02 75.29
N TRP A 138 -46.08 -56.24 74.63
CA TRP A 138 -46.35 -55.70 73.30
C TRP A 138 -47.09 -54.38 73.48
N ASP A 139 -46.37 -53.27 73.61
CA ASP A 139 -46.94 -51.94 73.40
C ASP A 139 -46.18 -51.28 72.24
N SER A 140 -46.97 -50.86 71.27
CA SER A 140 -46.59 -50.11 70.07
C SER A 140 -46.33 -48.65 70.40
N GLU A 141 -45.40 -48.04 69.67
CA GLU A 141 -44.94 -46.64 69.74
C GLU A 141 -43.77 -46.43 70.70
N LEU A 142 -42.55 -46.44 70.14
CA LEU A 142 -41.60 -45.31 70.10
C LEU A 142 -40.36 -45.75 69.29
N ASP A 143 -39.72 -44.81 68.60
CA ASP A 143 -38.43 -44.88 67.87
C ASP A 143 -38.40 -45.25 66.37
N CYS A 144 -39.31 -46.08 65.81
CA CYS A 144 -39.54 -46.12 64.35
C CYS A 144 -41.03 -46.14 64.00
N ASN A 145 -41.42 -45.57 62.86
CA ASN A 145 -42.80 -45.67 62.38
C ASN A 145 -43.06 -47.02 61.69
N TRP A 146 -43.36 -48.06 62.48
CA TRP A 146 -43.65 -49.41 61.99
C TRP A 146 -44.92 -49.42 61.12
N GLY A 147 -44.74 -49.50 59.80
CA GLY A 147 -45.82 -49.46 58.81
C GLY A 147 -45.52 -48.57 57.60
N VAL A 148 -44.47 -47.77 57.68
CA VAL A 148 -43.98 -46.92 56.60
C VAL A 148 -42.86 -47.64 55.84
N LYS A 149 -42.85 -47.56 54.50
CA LYS A 149 -41.85 -48.27 53.67
C LYS A 149 -40.49 -47.60 53.80
N TRP A 150 -39.44 -48.43 53.77
CA TRP A 150 -38.04 -47.99 53.60
C TRP A 150 -37.92 -46.96 52.47
N GLY A 151 -37.32 -45.80 52.74
CA GLY A 151 -37.20 -44.66 51.83
C GLY A 151 -38.29 -43.58 51.93
N ASP A 152 -39.25 -43.69 52.86
CA ASP A 152 -40.26 -42.64 53.12
C ASP A 152 -39.75 -41.59 54.13
N PRO A 153 -39.90 -40.29 53.85
CA PRO A 153 -39.52 -39.19 54.77
C PRO A 153 -40.24 -39.18 56.13
N ASN A 154 -41.27 -40.01 56.33
CA ASN A 154 -42.02 -40.14 57.58
C ASN A 154 -41.75 -41.47 58.32
N TYR A 155 -40.69 -42.19 57.92
CA TYR A 155 -40.21 -43.39 58.63
C TYR A 155 -39.71 -43.05 60.05
N TRP A 156 -39.17 -41.83 60.21
CA TRP A 156 -38.78 -41.23 61.48
C TRP A 156 -39.79 -40.15 61.91
N ASN A 157 -39.89 -39.87 63.21
CA ASN A 157 -40.39 -38.55 63.62
C ASN A 157 -39.37 -37.49 63.16
N LYS A 158 -39.84 -36.35 62.63
CA LYS A 158 -38.96 -35.38 61.95
C LYS A 158 -38.01 -34.63 62.89
N GLU A 159 -38.29 -34.60 64.19
CA GLU A 159 -37.50 -33.88 65.20
C GLU A 159 -36.28 -34.72 65.64
N GLU A 160 -36.42 -36.00 65.97
CA GLU A 160 -35.29 -36.83 66.44
C GLU A 160 -34.32 -37.22 65.32
N PHE A 161 -34.78 -37.34 64.07
CA PHE A 161 -33.88 -37.59 62.93
C PHE A 161 -32.92 -36.41 62.68
N ALA A 162 -33.39 -35.17 62.89
CA ALA A 162 -32.56 -33.97 62.80
C ALA A 162 -31.60 -33.84 64.00
N GLU A 163 -32.04 -34.26 65.19
CA GLU A 163 -31.21 -34.31 66.40
C GLU A 163 -30.07 -35.35 66.28
N ASN A 164 -30.37 -36.57 65.79
CA ASN A 164 -29.37 -37.62 65.57
C ASN A 164 -28.31 -37.23 64.53
N ARG A 165 -28.69 -36.55 63.44
CA ARG A 165 -27.73 -35.99 62.47
C ARG A 165 -26.84 -34.91 63.10
N THR A 166 -27.41 -34.07 63.96
CA THR A 166 -26.67 -33.02 64.65
C THR A 166 -25.66 -33.61 65.64
N GLU A 167 -26.08 -34.61 66.43
CA GLU A 167 -25.19 -35.30 67.36
C GLU A 167 -24.06 -36.04 66.62
N LEU A 168 -24.37 -36.72 65.51
CA LEU A 168 -23.38 -37.39 64.65
C LEU A 168 -22.29 -36.42 64.18
N VAL A 169 -22.69 -35.26 63.66
CA VAL A 169 -21.75 -34.21 63.21
C VAL A 169 -20.94 -33.66 64.39
N GLN A 170 -21.55 -33.48 65.56
CA GLN A 170 -20.85 -33.04 66.77
C GLN A 170 -19.80 -34.05 67.22
N MET A 171 -20.08 -35.36 67.16
CA MET A 171 -19.09 -36.39 67.50
C MET A 171 -17.90 -36.39 66.54
N VAL A 172 -18.15 -36.19 65.25
CA VAL A 172 -17.08 -36.02 64.24
C VAL A 172 -16.24 -34.76 64.54
N GLN A 173 -16.87 -33.66 64.91
CA GLN A 173 -16.16 -32.44 65.31
C GLN A 173 -15.30 -32.66 66.55
N ASN A 174 -15.77 -33.48 67.51
CA ASN A 174 -15.00 -33.81 68.71
C ASN A 174 -13.72 -34.60 68.36
N LEU A 175 -13.77 -35.52 67.39
CA LEU A 175 -12.57 -36.20 66.90
C LEU A 175 -11.58 -35.21 66.26
N LYS A 176 -12.06 -34.30 65.41
CA LYS A 176 -11.21 -33.24 64.85
C LYS A 176 -10.54 -32.40 65.94
N ASN A 177 -11.28 -32.04 67.00
CA ASN A 177 -10.73 -31.28 68.13
C ASN A 177 -9.66 -32.05 68.91
N GLN A 178 -9.61 -33.38 68.78
CA GLN A 178 -8.52 -34.23 69.29
C GLN A 178 -7.39 -34.42 68.26
N ASN A 179 -7.35 -33.59 67.21
CA ASN A 179 -6.41 -33.67 66.09
C ASN A 179 -6.54 -34.97 65.26
N ILE A 180 -7.77 -35.51 65.16
CA ILE A 180 -8.07 -36.72 64.38
C ILE A 180 -9.05 -36.35 63.25
N PRO A 181 -8.55 -36.05 62.05
CA PRO A 181 -9.40 -35.73 60.91
C PRO A 181 -10.25 -36.95 60.49
N VAL A 182 -11.48 -36.70 60.05
CA VAL A 182 -12.44 -37.75 59.66
C VAL A 182 -12.77 -37.65 58.17
N PHE A 183 -12.14 -38.50 57.35
CA PHE A 183 -12.43 -38.64 55.93
C PHE A 183 -13.75 -39.40 55.73
N VAL A 184 -14.69 -38.78 55.02
CA VAL A 184 -16.01 -39.36 54.75
C VAL A 184 -16.11 -39.77 53.28
N VAL A 185 -16.39 -41.04 53.03
CA VAL A 185 -16.64 -41.61 51.70
C VAL A 185 -18.07 -42.12 51.64
N GLY A 186 -18.86 -41.50 50.75
CA GLY A 186 -20.21 -41.94 50.42
C GLY A 186 -20.17 -42.79 49.16
N PHE A 187 -20.59 -44.05 49.27
CA PHE A 187 -20.55 -44.99 48.16
C PHE A 187 -21.96 -45.27 47.62
N GLY A 188 -22.15 -45.08 46.32
CA GLY A 188 -23.44 -45.25 45.65
C GLY A 188 -24.34 -44.01 45.71
N GLN A 189 -25.49 -44.10 45.03
CA GLN A 189 -26.36 -42.96 44.74
C GLN A 189 -27.43 -42.66 45.81
N GLN A 190 -27.54 -43.49 46.85
CA GLN A 190 -28.58 -43.38 47.90
C GLN A 190 -28.01 -42.99 49.27
N VAL A 191 -26.89 -42.28 49.27
CA VAL A 191 -26.26 -41.77 50.49
C VAL A 191 -26.97 -40.54 51.05
N ASP A 192 -26.83 -40.32 52.35
CA ASP A 192 -27.29 -39.11 53.02
C ASP A 192 -26.32 -37.93 52.80
N GLY A 193 -26.35 -37.36 51.60
CA GLY A 193 -25.37 -36.35 51.18
C GLY A 193 -25.31 -35.11 52.09
N GLU A 194 -26.42 -34.72 52.71
CA GLU A 194 -26.44 -33.58 53.63
C GLU A 194 -25.70 -33.88 54.94
N ALA A 195 -25.95 -35.06 55.53
CA ALA A 195 -25.24 -35.50 56.74
C ALA A 195 -23.75 -35.73 56.45
N LEU A 196 -23.41 -36.38 55.33
CA LEU A 196 -22.03 -36.64 54.95
C LEU A 196 -21.25 -35.34 54.65
N ASP A 197 -21.89 -34.35 54.03
CA ASP A 197 -21.30 -33.03 53.83
C ASP A 197 -21.00 -32.34 55.16
N ALA A 198 -21.94 -32.37 56.10
CA ALA A 198 -21.78 -31.80 57.42
C ALA A 198 -20.66 -32.49 58.20
N MET A 199 -20.57 -33.83 58.13
CA MET A 199 -19.49 -34.60 58.73
C MET A 199 -18.13 -34.29 58.11
N ALA A 200 -18.00 -34.25 56.78
CA ALA A 200 -16.73 -33.92 56.14
C ALA A 200 -16.23 -32.51 56.52
N LYS A 201 -17.15 -31.54 56.66
CA LYS A 201 -16.83 -30.19 57.16
C LYS A 201 -16.40 -30.21 58.62
N ALA A 202 -17.19 -30.85 59.48
CA ALA A 202 -16.91 -30.96 60.91
C ALA A 202 -15.60 -31.73 61.19
N GLY A 203 -15.31 -32.75 60.39
CA GLY A 203 -14.12 -33.60 60.46
C GLY A 203 -12.87 -32.99 59.85
N GLY A 204 -12.99 -31.82 59.20
CA GLY A 204 -11.85 -31.09 58.65
C GLY A 204 -11.31 -31.63 57.33
N THR A 205 -12.02 -32.54 56.67
CA THR A 205 -11.56 -33.21 55.43
C THR A 205 -12.40 -32.84 54.21
N ALA A 206 -13.16 -31.75 54.29
CA ALA A 206 -14.03 -31.32 53.20
C ALA A 206 -13.21 -30.99 51.94
N ARG A 207 -13.52 -31.64 50.81
CA ARG A 207 -12.67 -31.60 49.61
C ARG A 207 -13.04 -30.50 48.60
N ALA A 208 -14.32 -30.15 48.49
CA ALA A 208 -14.79 -29.31 47.39
C ALA A 208 -14.59 -27.81 47.69
N PRO A 209 -14.21 -27.00 46.67
CA PRO A 209 -14.17 -25.55 46.81
C PRO A 209 -15.51 -25.00 47.31
N GLY A 210 -15.45 -24.10 48.29
CA GLY A 210 -16.63 -23.52 48.94
C GLY A 210 -17.09 -24.23 50.22
N CYS A 211 -16.65 -25.46 50.51
CA CYS A 211 -17.09 -26.17 51.71
C CYS A 211 -16.71 -25.54 53.06
N GLY A 212 -15.74 -24.61 53.08
CA GLY A 212 -15.28 -23.89 54.28
C GLY A 212 -15.97 -22.54 54.57
N GLY A 213 -17.06 -22.20 53.86
CA GLY A 213 -17.80 -20.94 54.08
C GLY A 213 -18.39 -20.26 52.84
N GLY A 214 -18.30 -20.89 51.67
CA GLY A 214 -18.95 -20.46 50.42
C GLY A 214 -20.01 -21.46 49.94
N THR A 215 -20.56 -21.25 48.75
CA THR A 215 -21.46 -22.24 48.11
C THR A 215 -20.63 -23.41 47.60
N PRO A 216 -20.82 -24.65 48.09
CA PRO A 216 -20.04 -25.80 47.62
C PRO A 216 -20.28 -26.09 46.14
N VAL A 217 -19.21 -26.33 45.38
CA VAL A 217 -19.29 -26.79 43.98
C VAL A 217 -19.13 -28.31 43.97
N GLY A 218 -20.21 -29.01 44.35
CA GLY A 218 -20.25 -30.47 44.51
C GLY A 218 -20.17 -30.94 45.97
N PRO A 219 -20.22 -32.27 46.21
CA PRO A 219 -20.19 -32.82 47.56
C PRO A 219 -18.86 -32.54 48.26
N CYS A 220 -18.94 -32.15 49.52
CA CYS A 220 -17.81 -31.89 50.41
C CYS A 220 -17.15 -33.18 50.89
N TYR A 221 -17.86 -34.30 50.89
CA TYR A 221 -17.31 -35.64 51.12
C TYR A 221 -16.84 -36.30 49.81
N TYR A 222 -16.19 -37.46 49.92
CA TYR A 222 -15.75 -38.25 48.78
C TYR A 222 -16.90 -39.10 48.24
N GLN A 223 -17.65 -38.57 47.27
CA GLN A 223 -18.64 -39.35 46.53
C GLN A 223 -17.95 -40.33 45.57
N ALA A 224 -18.44 -41.57 45.53
CA ALA A 224 -18.09 -42.57 44.52
C ALA A 224 -19.31 -43.41 44.14
N ASP A 225 -19.62 -43.55 42.85
CA ASP A 225 -20.79 -44.29 42.36
C ASP A 225 -20.45 -45.64 41.73
N ASN A 226 -19.16 -45.96 41.59
CA ASN A 226 -18.67 -47.19 40.99
C ASN A 226 -17.30 -47.58 41.55
N ALA A 227 -16.83 -48.76 41.16
CA ALA A 227 -15.56 -49.31 41.64
C ALA A 227 -14.34 -48.42 41.35
N ALA A 228 -14.28 -47.81 40.16
CA ALA A 228 -13.14 -46.98 39.77
C ALA A 228 -13.11 -45.68 40.59
N GLU A 229 -14.27 -45.04 40.78
CA GLU A 229 -14.39 -43.84 41.61
C GLU A 229 -14.07 -44.13 43.08
N LEU A 230 -14.48 -45.29 43.60
CA LEU A 230 -14.19 -45.65 44.98
C LEU A 230 -12.69 -45.90 45.20
N VAL A 231 -12.03 -46.61 44.28
CA VAL A 231 -10.57 -46.79 44.31
C VAL A 231 -9.86 -45.44 44.21
N GLY A 232 -10.33 -44.55 43.31
CA GLY A 232 -9.79 -43.20 43.17
C GLY A 232 -9.96 -42.35 44.43
N ALA A 233 -11.12 -42.41 45.07
CA ALA A 233 -11.40 -41.71 46.33
C ALA A 233 -10.48 -42.19 47.46
N LEU A 234 -10.35 -43.51 47.65
CA LEU A 234 -9.47 -44.08 48.66
C LEU A 234 -8.00 -43.76 48.39
N SER A 235 -7.55 -43.84 47.13
CA SER A 235 -6.18 -43.49 46.75
C SER A 235 -5.89 -42.00 46.99
N ALA A 236 -6.83 -41.11 46.70
CA ALA A 236 -6.67 -39.68 46.96
C ALA A 236 -6.60 -39.37 48.47
N ILE A 237 -7.29 -40.17 49.29
CA ILE A 237 -7.21 -40.06 50.75
C ILE A 237 -5.85 -40.56 51.23
N THR A 238 -5.38 -41.72 50.77
CA THR A 238 -4.09 -42.27 51.21
C THR A 238 -2.93 -41.35 50.87
N VAL A 239 -2.93 -40.72 49.69
CA VAL A 239 -1.92 -39.72 49.33
C VAL A 239 -1.90 -38.55 50.33
N LYS A 240 -3.07 -38.04 50.72
CA LYS A 240 -3.16 -36.90 51.65
C LYS A 240 -2.72 -37.21 53.08
N VAL A 241 -2.81 -38.47 53.50
CA VAL A 241 -2.41 -38.90 54.84
C VAL A 241 -1.00 -39.49 54.86
N SER A 242 -0.39 -39.67 53.70
CA SER A 242 1.01 -40.09 53.53
C SER A 242 1.87 -38.95 52.96
N GLU A 243 1.43 -37.70 53.11
CA GLU A 243 2.22 -36.52 52.75
C GLU A 243 2.96 -36.09 54.02
N GLU A 244 4.29 -36.14 53.97
CA GLU A 244 5.13 -35.64 55.05
C GLU A 244 4.97 -34.12 55.23
N GLN A 245 4.87 -33.68 56.48
CA GLN A 245 4.94 -32.27 56.83
C GLN A 245 6.24 -32.01 57.57
N CYS A 246 6.80 -30.82 57.37
CA CYS A 246 8.00 -30.37 58.09
C CYS A 246 7.66 -30.00 59.55
N ASN A 247 7.50 -30.99 60.43
CA ASN A 247 6.97 -30.86 61.79
C ASN A 247 7.66 -31.74 62.87
N TYR A 248 8.74 -32.48 62.56
CA TYR A 248 9.42 -33.46 63.45
C TYR A 248 8.65 -34.74 63.75
N VAL A 249 7.61 -35.03 63.00
CA VAL A 249 6.78 -36.23 63.10
C VAL A 249 6.95 -37.03 61.83
N ASP A 250 7.02 -38.34 61.97
CA ASP A 250 6.91 -39.31 60.88
C ASP A 250 5.42 -39.37 60.50
N ASP A 251 5.02 -38.54 59.53
CA ASP A 251 3.61 -38.30 59.22
C ASP A 251 2.96 -39.50 58.51
N ASP A 252 3.75 -40.28 57.77
CA ASP A 252 3.33 -41.50 57.09
C ASP A 252 3.72 -42.81 57.81
N CYS A 253 4.48 -42.75 58.90
CA CYS A 253 4.89 -43.90 59.70
C CYS A 253 5.77 -44.91 58.95
N ASP A 254 6.54 -44.48 57.94
CA ASP A 254 7.52 -45.35 57.24
C ASP A 254 8.84 -45.52 58.01
N GLY A 255 9.03 -44.75 59.09
CA GLY A 255 10.19 -44.76 59.97
C GLY A 255 11.24 -43.70 59.66
N LEU A 256 11.01 -42.85 58.66
CA LEU A 256 11.77 -41.63 58.37
C LEU A 256 11.00 -40.41 58.94
N THR A 257 11.64 -39.26 58.99
CA THR A 257 11.01 -38.05 59.55
C THR A 257 11.28 -36.89 58.62
N ASP A 258 10.21 -36.21 58.18
CA ASP A 258 10.25 -35.01 57.34
C ASP A 258 10.98 -35.20 55.99
N GLU A 259 11.00 -36.40 55.42
CA GLU A 259 11.64 -36.70 54.13
C GLU A 259 10.81 -36.23 52.93
N ASP A 260 11.48 -36.00 51.80
CA ASP A 260 10.88 -35.56 50.53
C ASP A 260 10.03 -34.26 50.62
N VAL A 261 10.08 -33.54 51.74
CA VAL A 261 9.43 -32.23 51.93
C VAL A 261 10.32 -31.11 51.43
N THR A 262 9.89 -30.45 50.35
CA THR A 262 10.59 -29.29 49.78
C THR A 262 9.66 -28.09 49.63
N ARG A 263 10.22 -26.88 49.69
CA ARG A 263 9.49 -25.67 49.32
C ARG A 263 10.33 -24.75 48.42
N PRO A 264 9.69 -23.98 47.53
CA PRO A 264 10.40 -23.03 46.70
C PRO A 264 10.94 -21.85 47.52
N CYS A 265 12.10 -21.35 47.13
CA CYS A 265 12.72 -20.15 47.68
C CYS A 265 13.30 -19.29 46.56
N SER A 266 13.60 -18.02 46.87
CA SER A 266 14.17 -17.07 45.92
C SER A 266 15.21 -16.18 46.60
N THR A 267 16.34 -15.99 45.92
CA THR A 267 17.42 -15.07 46.29
C THR A 267 17.66 -14.08 45.13
N PRO A 268 18.50 -13.04 45.31
CA PRO A 268 18.93 -12.18 44.21
C PRO A 268 19.56 -12.95 43.04
N CYS A 269 20.28 -14.05 43.32
CA CYS A 269 20.91 -14.91 42.32
C CYS A 269 19.96 -15.92 41.65
N GLY A 270 18.66 -15.87 41.96
CA GLY A 270 17.64 -16.69 41.32
C GLY A 270 16.86 -17.59 42.28
N SER A 271 16.15 -18.56 41.70
CA SER A 271 15.27 -19.49 42.42
C SER A 271 16.01 -20.75 42.88
N GLY A 272 15.60 -21.29 44.02
CA GLY A 272 16.06 -22.58 44.52
C GLY A 272 14.94 -23.31 45.25
N VAL A 273 15.32 -24.38 45.95
CA VAL A 273 14.47 -25.10 46.88
C VAL A 273 15.11 -25.14 48.26
N GLU A 274 14.27 -25.15 49.29
CA GLU A 274 14.68 -25.49 50.65
C GLU A 274 14.17 -26.90 50.95
N GLU A 275 15.08 -27.76 51.39
CA GLU A 275 14.76 -29.12 51.84
C GLU A 275 14.47 -29.08 53.35
N CYS A 276 13.41 -29.74 53.79
CA CYS A 276 13.19 -29.94 55.23
C CYS A 276 14.06 -31.10 55.72
N VAL A 277 14.72 -30.91 56.85
CA VAL A 277 15.39 -32.01 57.57
C VAL A 277 15.15 -31.80 59.06
N GLY A 278 14.38 -32.69 59.69
CA GLY A 278 14.06 -32.58 61.12
C GLY A 278 13.34 -31.26 61.41
N GLY A 279 12.13 -31.09 60.89
CA GLY A 279 11.20 -29.98 61.12
C GLY A 279 11.70 -28.58 60.79
N VAL A 280 12.86 -28.44 60.13
CA VAL A 280 13.45 -27.14 59.75
C VAL A 280 13.86 -27.18 58.29
N PHE A 281 13.40 -26.18 57.54
CA PHE A 281 13.88 -25.92 56.19
C PHE A 281 15.32 -25.43 56.22
N GLY A 282 16.18 -26.15 55.51
CA GLY A 282 17.58 -25.79 55.28
C GLY A 282 17.74 -24.54 54.43
N PRO A 283 19.00 -24.18 54.10
CA PRO A 283 19.28 -23.03 53.25
C PRO A 283 18.72 -23.21 51.84
N CYS A 284 18.34 -22.11 51.21
CA CYS A 284 17.90 -22.08 49.83
C CYS A 284 19.00 -22.58 48.89
N SER A 285 18.69 -23.53 48.02
CA SER A 285 19.62 -24.08 47.03
C SER A 285 19.88 -23.16 45.82
N ALA A 286 19.46 -21.89 45.90
CA ALA A 286 19.70 -20.92 44.83
C ALA A 286 21.22 -20.66 44.69
N PRO A 287 21.69 -20.24 43.51
CA PRO A 287 23.10 -19.90 43.32
C PRO A 287 23.58 -18.89 44.37
N THR A 288 24.82 -19.03 44.82
CA THR A 288 25.43 -18.10 45.78
C THR A 288 26.14 -16.98 45.05
N PRO A 289 26.15 -15.74 45.58
CA PRO A 289 26.99 -14.67 45.04
C PRO A 289 28.46 -15.06 44.97
N GLU A 290 29.07 -14.91 43.79
CA GLU A 290 30.50 -15.03 43.55
C GLU A 290 31.07 -13.65 43.19
N PRO A 291 32.38 -13.38 43.38
CA PRO A 291 32.94 -12.10 42.95
C PRO A 291 32.82 -11.90 41.43
N GLU A 292 32.45 -10.70 41.02
CA GLU A 292 32.38 -10.30 39.60
C GLU A 292 33.62 -10.70 38.80
N VAL A 293 33.39 -11.35 37.65
CA VAL A 293 34.39 -11.56 36.60
C VAL A 293 33.85 -11.04 35.28
N CYS A 294 34.72 -10.56 34.39
CA CYS A 294 34.34 -9.89 33.15
C CYS A 294 33.81 -10.92 32.12
N ASN A 295 32.58 -11.41 32.30
CA ASN A 295 31.98 -12.52 31.56
C ASN A 295 30.58 -12.19 31.00
N GLY A 296 30.02 -11.01 31.29
CA GLY A 296 28.67 -10.62 30.85
C GLY A 296 27.54 -11.13 31.75
N LEU A 297 27.85 -11.59 32.96
CA LEU A 297 26.92 -12.08 33.98
C LEU A 297 27.04 -11.21 35.24
N ASP A 298 25.99 -11.22 36.06
CA ASP A 298 25.94 -10.61 37.39
C ASP A 298 26.29 -11.73 38.38
N ASP A 299 27.58 -11.93 38.62
CA ASP A 299 28.11 -13.05 39.40
C ASP A 299 27.89 -12.82 40.90
N ASP A 300 27.91 -11.57 41.36
CA ASP A 300 27.70 -11.18 42.77
C ASP A 300 26.24 -10.84 43.10
N CYS A 301 25.38 -10.81 42.07
CA CYS A 301 23.93 -10.65 42.17
C CYS A 301 23.52 -9.34 42.83
N ASP A 302 24.32 -8.27 42.71
CA ASP A 302 23.99 -6.94 43.22
C ASP A 302 23.05 -6.14 42.29
N GLY A 303 22.76 -6.69 41.11
CA GLY A 303 21.89 -6.12 40.09
C GLY A 303 22.61 -5.29 39.03
N VAL A 304 23.95 -5.33 38.99
CA VAL A 304 24.78 -4.63 38.01
C VAL A 304 25.81 -5.57 37.39
N THR A 305 25.64 -5.87 36.10
CA THR A 305 26.56 -6.73 35.34
C THR A 305 27.97 -6.17 35.24
N ASP A 306 28.98 -6.96 35.61
CA ASP A 306 30.42 -6.72 35.45
C ASP A 306 30.97 -5.42 36.06
N ASN A 307 30.51 -4.98 37.22
CA ASN A 307 30.76 -3.63 37.76
C ASN A 307 32.14 -3.39 38.44
N PHE A 308 33.19 -4.12 38.04
CA PHE A 308 34.50 -4.10 38.70
C PHE A 308 35.64 -3.53 37.83
N SER A 309 36.73 -3.13 38.50
CA SER A 309 37.90 -2.55 37.84
C SER A 309 39.18 -3.29 38.20
N GLU A 310 40.09 -3.43 37.24
CA GLU A 310 41.40 -4.07 37.45
C GLU A 310 42.55 -3.18 36.98
N GLN A 311 43.77 -3.56 37.37
CA GLN A 311 44.99 -2.90 36.92
C GLN A 311 45.34 -3.31 35.48
N CYS A 312 45.74 -2.32 34.69
CA CYS A 312 46.28 -2.51 33.35
C CYS A 312 47.63 -1.81 33.23
N MET A 313 48.43 -2.23 32.24
CA MET A 313 49.76 -1.68 31.99
C MET A 313 49.87 -1.28 30.52
N THR A 314 50.31 -0.06 30.29
CA THR A 314 50.63 0.50 28.97
C THR A 314 52.08 0.99 28.96
N ALA A 315 52.56 1.50 27.81
CA ALA A 315 53.86 2.16 27.72
C ALA A 315 53.96 3.40 28.64
N CYS A 316 52.84 4.10 28.87
CA CYS A 316 52.74 5.23 29.80
C CYS A 316 52.69 4.84 31.29
N GLY A 317 52.77 3.54 31.61
CA GLY A 317 52.79 3.03 32.98
C GLY A 317 51.51 2.30 33.40
N PHE A 318 51.22 2.33 34.71
CA PHE A 318 50.07 1.64 35.28
C PHE A 318 48.80 2.49 35.14
N GLY A 319 47.72 1.86 34.70
CA GLY A 319 46.38 2.42 34.68
C GLY A 319 45.36 1.46 35.31
N THR A 320 44.11 1.87 35.27
CA THR A 320 42.97 1.03 35.63
C THR A 320 42.02 0.94 34.44
N ARG A 321 41.40 -0.22 34.25
CA ARG A 321 40.32 -0.41 33.29
C ARG A 321 39.10 -1.00 34.01
N THR A 322 37.92 -0.65 33.52
CA THR A 322 36.64 -1.10 34.06
C THR A 322 36.01 -2.04 33.07
N CYS A 323 35.46 -3.16 33.54
CA CYS A 323 34.63 -4.02 32.70
C CYS A 323 33.20 -3.48 32.71
N VAL A 324 32.50 -3.55 31.58
CA VAL A 324 31.06 -3.31 31.49
C VAL A 324 30.52 -4.28 30.44
N ASP A 325 29.47 -5.04 30.78
CA ASP A 325 28.80 -5.99 29.87
C ASP A 325 29.76 -6.96 29.14
N GLY A 326 30.69 -7.55 29.88
CA GLY A 326 31.68 -8.54 29.41
C GLY A 326 32.78 -7.94 28.55
N GLN A 327 32.92 -6.61 28.51
CA GLN A 327 33.93 -5.91 27.73
C GLN A 327 34.78 -4.98 28.60
N TRP A 328 36.09 -5.18 28.53
CA TRP A 328 37.04 -4.26 29.13
C TRP A 328 37.07 -2.92 28.37
N GLY A 329 36.83 -1.84 29.10
CA GLY A 329 37.10 -0.49 28.61
C GLY A 329 38.58 -0.20 28.40
N PRO A 330 38.91 0.96 27.81
CA PRO A 330 40.29 1.41 27.64
C PRO A 330 41.02 1.53 28.98
N CYS A 331 42.34 1.33 28.95
CA CYS A 331 43.17 1.52 30.12
C CYS A 331 43.33 3.01 30.41
N SER A 332 43.20 3.48 31.65
CA SER A 332 43.27 4.91 31.96
C SER A 332 44.62 5.58 31.63
N SER A 333 45.69 4.81 31.38
CA SER A 333 47.02 5.27 30.99
C SER A 333 47.24 5.18 29.48
N GLU A 334 46.32 5.67 28.66
CA GLU A 334 46.50 5.66 27.20
C GLU A 334 47.59 6.65 26.76
N PRO A 335 48.41 6.27 25.76
CA PRO A 335 49.27 7.22 25.06
C PRO A 335 48.43 8.29 24.38
N LYS A 336 48.84 9.54 24.54
CA LYS A 336 48.15 10.70 23.99
C LYS A 336 48.86 11.16 22.73
N GLU A 337 48.23 12.06 21.97
CA GLU A 337 48.93 12.72 20.87
C GLU A 337 50.04 13.61 21.43
N GLU A 338 51.22 13.54 20.83
CA GLU A 338 52.39 14.29 21.25
C GLU A 338 52.13 15.80 21.18
N ILE A 339 52.44 16.50 22.28
CA ILE A 339 52.36 17.95 22.37
C ILE A 339 53.72 18.49 22.81
N CYS A 340 54.20 19.50 22.09
CA CYS A 340 55.58 19.97 22.19
C CYS A 340 55.86 20.76 23.49
N ASN A 341 55.82 20.05 24.62
CA ASN A 341 55.84 20.59 25.99
C ASN A 341 57.06 20.12 26.79
N GLY A 342 57.94 19.28 26.21
CA GLY A 342 59.11 18.71 26.88
C GLY A 342 58.85 17.41 27.65
N LEU A 343 57.71 16.76 27.43
CA LEU A 343 57.33 15.45 27.95
C LEU A 343 57.07 14.49 26.76
N ASP A 344 57.17 13.19 27.02
CA ASP A 344 56.83 12.12 26.06
C ASP A 344 55.35 11.74 26.33
N ASP A 345 54.43 12.38 25.62
CA ASP A 345 52.97 12.30 25.85
C ASP A 345 52.35 11.08 25.15
N ASP A 346 52.96 10.60 24.08
CA ASP A 346 52.59 9.37 23.37
C ASP A 346 53.32 8.11 23.85
N CYS A 347 54.28 8.28 24.76
CA CYS A 347 55.02 7.24 25.45
C CYS A 347 55.78 6.29 24.49
N ASP A 348 56.21 6.77 23.33
CA ASP A 348 56.99 6.00 22.36
C ASP A 348 58.50 5.94 22.71
N GLY A 349 58.93 6.71 23.71
CA GLY A 349 60.30 6.78 24.21
C GLY A 349 61.15 7.88 23.56
N ILE A 350 60.57 8.70 22.71
CA ILE A 350 61.13 9.93 22.15
C ILE A 350 60.38 11.11 22.81
N THR A 351 61.03 12.27 22.92
CA THR A 351 60.41 13.46 23.52
C THR A 351 60.28 14.50 22.42
N ASP A 352 59.07 15.05 22.25
CA ASP A 352 58.70 16.10 21.29
C ASP A 352 59.02 15.74 19.82
N GLU A 353 58.74 14.51 19.37
CA GLU A 353 58.88 14.13 17.95
C GLU A 353 57.78 14.73 17.05
N GLY A 354 58.18 15.13 15.84
CA GLY A 354 57.25 15.76 14.88
C GLY A 354 56.99 17.26 15.11
N CYS A 355 57.65 17.90 16.08
CA CYS A 355 57.57 19.35 16.32
C CYS A 355 58.39 20.17 15.30
N ASP A 356 57.78 21.23 14.73
CA ASP A 356 58.41 22.12 13.73
C ASP A 356 59.49 23.04 14.35
N CYS A 357 59.35 23.37 15.62
CA CYS A 357 60.26 24.24 16.36
C CYS A 357 60.20 23.97 17.88
N ILE A 358 61.20 24.44 18.62
CA ILE A 358 61.24 24.31 20.09
C ILE A 358 60.74 25.60 20.74
N ALA A 359 59.90 25.48 21.77
CA ALA A 359 59.34 26.63 22.50
C ALA A 359 60.42 27.68 22.85
N GLY A 360 60.19 28.94 22.44
CA GLY A 360 61.10 30.06 22.64
C GLY A 360 62.13 30.31 21.52
N GLN A 361 62.22 29.45 20.51
CA GLN A 361 63.04 29.71 19.30
C GLN A 361 62.47 30.89 18.50
N THR A 362 63.31 31.66 17.79
CA THR A 362 62.86 32.79 16.93
C THR A 362 63.47 32.71 15.53
N GLU A 363 62.72 33.12 14.50
CA GLU A 363 63.19 33.19 13.11
C GLU A 363 62.54 34.33 12.30
N ASP A 364 63.14 34.68 11.17
CA ASP A 364 62.60 35.69 10.23
C ASP A 364 61.43 35.10 9.42
N CYS A 365 60.42 35.91 9.12
CA CYS A 365 59.22 35.49 8.42
C CYS A 365 58.61 36.62 7.56
N GLY A 366 57.74 36.28 6.60
CA GLY A 366 57.09 37.24 5.70
C GLY A 366 57.85 37.52 4.40
N LEU A 367 57.19 38.19 3.46
CA LEU A 367 57.71 38.49 2.11
C LEU A 367 58.34 39.89 2.05
N ALA A 368 59.32 40.05 1.16
CA ALA A 368 59.99 41.32 0.87
C ALA A 368 59.80 41.71 -0.61
N VAL A 369 58.57 41.59 -1.11
CA VAL A 369 58.15 41.85 -2.49
C VAL A 369 57.00 42.86 -2.46
N GLY A 370 56.93 43.76 -3.44
CA GLY A 370 55.85 44.75 -3.53
C GLY A 370 55.76 45.67 -2.30
N ALA A 371 54.54 45.83 -1.78
CA ALA A 371 54.27 46.61 -0.58
C ALA A 371 54.60 45.86 0.75
N CYS A 372 54.92 44.56 0.69
CA CYS A 372 55.16 43.74 1.87
C CYS A 372 56.49 44.03 2.59
N LYS A 373 56.49 43.79 3.90
CA LYS A 373 57.68 43.89 4.77
C LYS A 373 57.81 42.62 5.63
N PRO A 374 59.01 42.03 5.76
CA PRO A 374 59.23 40.87 6.62
C PRO A 374 59.21 41.25 8.12
N GLY A 375 58.88 40.28 8.97
CA GLY A 375 58.84 40.34 10.43
C GLY A 375 59.61 39.17 11.08
N LYS A 376 59.34 38.91 12.37
CA LYS A 376 59.91 37.78 13.14
C LYS A 376 58.82 36.98 13.85
N ARG A 377 58.97 35.66 13.92
CA ARG A 377 58.06 34.76 14.64
C ARG A 377 58.80 34.01 15.75
N THR A 378 58.09 33.76 16.84
CA THR A 378 58.59 33.04 18.03
C THR A 378 57.80 31.74 18.17
N CYS A 379 58.49 30.64 18.43
CA CYS A 379 57.85 29.34 18.62
C CYS A 379 57.15 29.28 19.98
N ASP A 380 55.88 28.87 19.99
CA ASP A 380 55.07 28.62 21.16
C ASP A 380 54.43 27.24 21.00
N GLU A 381 54.65 26.35 21.97
CA GLU A 381 54.14 24.96 21.98
C GLU A 381 54.35 24.21 20.64
N GLY A 382 55.58 24.23 20.12
CA GLY A 382 55.95 23.45 18.93
C GLY A 382 55.59 24.06 17.58
N LYS A 383 54.87 25.19 17.58
CA LYS A 383 54.43 25.89 16.37
C LYS A 383 54.97 27.30 16.36
N TRP A 384 55.34 27.76 15.17
CA TRP A 384 55.72 29.16 14.99
C TRP A 384 54.51 30.05 15.24
N GLY A 385 54.62 30.97 16.20
CA GLY A 385 53.62 31.99 16.47
C GLY A 385 53.50 33.01 15.33
N GLU A 386 52.68 34.04 15.57
CA GLU A 386 52.43 35.08 14.56
C GLU A 386 53.72 35.78 14.12
N CYS A 387 53.78 36.15 12.83
CA CYS A 387 54.89 36.90 12.29
C CYS A 387 54.77 38.38 12.70
N VAL A 388 55.35 38.73 13.85
CA VAL A 388 55.26 40.07 14.42
C VAL A 388 56.13 41.04 13.62
N GLY A 389 55.54 42.16 13.22
CA GLY A 389 56.21 43.23 12.47
C GLY A 389 56.18 43.07 10.95
N ALA A 390 55.58 42.01 10.42
CA ALA A 390 55.37 41.85 8.99
C ALA A 390 54.19 42.69 8.48
N VAL A 391 54.34 43.26 7.28
CA VAL A 391 53.22 43.72 6.45
C VAL A 391 53.01 42.64 5.41
N GLY A 392 51.96 41.85 5.58
CA GLY A 392 51.61 40.75 4.70
C GLY A 392 50.88 41.20 3.44
N PRO A 393 50.69 40.27 2.49
CA PRO A 393 49.98 40.55 1.25
C PRO A 393 48.53 40.96 1.52
N GLN A 394 48.10 42.04 0.88
CA GLN A 394 46.76 42.60 0.91
C GLN A 394 46.07 42.36 -0.44
N ALA A 395 44.75 42.36 -0.50
CA ALA A 395 44.07 42.15 -1.77
C ALA A 395 44.40 43.27 -2.76
N GLU A 396 44.78 42.88 -3.99
CA GLU A 396 45.07 43.79 -5.10
C GLU A 396 43.97 44.84 -5.28
N THR A 397 44.38 46.10 -5.31
CA THR A 397 43.54 47.22 -5.67
C THR A 397 44.17 47.90 -6.88
N CYS A 398 43.38 48.21 -7.91
CA CYS A 398 43.84 48.88 -9.13
C CYS A 398 44.41 50.28 -8.83
N ASN A 399 45.66 50.35 -8.37
CA ASN A 399 46.29 51.51 -7.73
C ASN A 399 47.77 51.68 -8.13
N GLY A 400 48.32 50.76 -8.92
CA GLY A 400 49.71 50.79 -9.38
C GLY A 400 50.73 50.17 -8.40
N GLN A 401 50.27 49.44 -7.37
CA GLN A 401 51.11 48.73 -6.39
C GLN A 401 50.81 47.23 -6.43
N ASP A 402 51.82 46.45 -6.06
CA ASP A 402 51.72 45.00 -5.80
C ASP A 402 51.39 44.84 -4.32
N ASP A 403 50.09 44.92 -4.03
CA ASP A 403 49.49 44.86 -2.69
C ASP A 403 49.52 43.43 -2.15
N ASP A 404 49.35 42.42 -3.02
CA ASP A 404 49.35 40.99 -2.66
C ASP A 404 50.73 40.32 -2.77
N CYS A 405 51.74 41.08 -3.16
CA CYS A 405 53.15 40.74 -3.10
C CYS A 405 53.51 39.47 -3.87
N ASP A 406 52.75 39.15 -4.92
CA ASP A 406 52.97 38.00 -5.80
C ASP A 406 53.96 38.32 -6.95
N GLY A 407 54.34 39.60 -7.09
CA GLY A 407 55.25 40.11 -8.10
C GLY A 407 54.56 40.67 -9.35
N VAL A 408 53.22 40.72 -9.39
CA VAL A 408 52.40 41.24 -10.48
C VAL A 408 51.58 42.44 -10.00
N VAL A 409 51.99 43.64 -10.42
CA VAL A 409 51.24 44.87 -10.12
C VAL A 409 49.87 44.87 -10.82
N ASP A 410 48.80 45.06 -10.05
CA ASP A 410 47.41 45.22 -10.51
C ASP A 410 46.86 44.05 -11.38
N GLY A 411 47.14 42.79 -11.02
CA GLY A 411 46.76 41.58 -11.77
C GLY A 411 45.26 41.24 -11.86
N MET A 412 44.36 42.23 -11.80
CA MET A 412 42.92 42.05 -11.60
C MET A 412 42.06 42.39 -12.83
N THR A 413 40.90 41.74 -12.95
CA THR A 413 39.92 41.94 -14.03
C THR A 413 38.54 42.30 -13.50
N ARG A 414 37.75 43.10 -14.22
CA ARG A 414 36.34 43.44 -13.85
C ARG A 414 35.41 43.43 -15.07
N PRO A 415 34.09 43.26 -14.89
CA PRO A 415 33.13 43.29 -15.99
C PRO A 415 32.99 44.68 -16.60
N CYS A 416 32.81 44.73 -17.92
CA CYS A 416 32.51 45.93 -18.71
C CYS A 416 31.31 45.66 -19.64
N ASN A 417 30.63 46.71 -20.12
CA ASN A 417 29.48 46.59 -21.03
C ASN A 417 29.60 47.56 -22.20
N THR A 418 29.29 47.07 -23.40
CA THR A 418 29.13 47.86 -24.63
C THR A 418 27.72 47.62 -25.22
N PRO A 419 27.27 48.39 -26.23
CA PRO A 419 26.01 48.11 -26.91
C PRO A 419 25.92 46.70 -27.53
N CYS A 420 27.05 46.10 -27.90
CA CYS A 420 27.14 44.75 -28.47
C CYS A 420 27.22 43.62 -27.42
N GLY A 421 27.15 43.95 -26.12
CA GLY A 421 27.12 42.97 -25.04
C GLY A 421 28.12 43.24 -23.92
N SER A 422 28.31 42.24 -23.07
CA SER A 422 29.21 42.31 -21.92
C SER A 422 30.59 41.73 -22.24
N GLY A 423 31.61 42.26 -21.57
CA GLY A 423 32.98 41.77 -21.63
C GLY A 423 33.68 41.93 -20.29
N VAL A 424 35.00 41.77 -20.30
CA VAL A 424 35.86 41.99 -19.14
C VAL A 424 36.97 42.95 -19.52
N GLU A 425 37.29 43.91 -18.65
CA GLU A 425 38.44 44.81 -18.77
C GLU A 425 39.47 44.50 -17.69
N THR A 426 40.74 44.71 -18.01
CA THR A 426 41.87 44.38 -17.13
C THR A 426 42.43 45.66 -16.55
N CYS A 427 42.75 45.68 -15.25
CA CYS A 427 43.51 46.78 -14.68
C CYS A 427 44.96 46.67 -15.12
N LYS A 428 45.54 47.75 -15.63
CA LYS A 428 46.97 47.86 -15.90
C LYS A 428 47.43 49.24 -15.43
N GLU A 429 48.43 49.26 -14.55
CA GLU A 429 49.03 50.50 -14.03
C GLU A 429 48.01 51.49 -13.44
N GLY A 430 47.02 50.99 -12.68
CA GLY A 430 45.99 51.80 -12.04
C GLY A 430 44.82 52.26 -12.93
N GLU A 431 44.75 51.84 -14.20
CA GLU A 431 43.63 52.14 -15.10
C GLU A 431 42.96 50.87 -15.65
N TRP A 432 41.64 50.90 -15.79
CA TRP A 432 40.86 49.81 -16.40
C TRP A 432 40.83 49.97 -17.92
N VAL A 433 41.39 49.01 -18.63
CA VAL A 433 41.59 49.06 -20.09
C VAL A 433 41.21 47.74 -20.77
N ASP A 434 41.09 47.75 -22.10
CA ASP A 434 40.89 46.55 -22.93
C ASP A 434 39.58 45.77 -22.66
N CYS A 435 38.42 46.43 -22.73
CA CYS A 435 37.11 45.75 -22.60
C CYS A 435 36.88 44.73 -23.73
N SER A 436 36.77 43.45 -23.36
CA SER A 436 36.66 42.32 -24.30
C SER A 436 35.26 42.13 -24.92
N ALA A 437 34.35 43.08 -24.77
CA ALA A 437 32.99 42.96 -25.30
C ALA A 437 33.01 42.91 -26.84
N PRO A 438 32.05 42.20 -27.48
CA PRO A 438 31.97 42.13 -28.94
C PRO A 438 32.00 43.51 -29.59
N GLN A 439 32.66 43.62 -30.73
CA GLN A 439 32.70 44.86 -31.51
C GLN A 439 31.59 44.85 -32.57
N PRO A 440 30.99 46.01 -32.89
CA PRO A 440 29.97 46.10 -33.93
C PRO A 440 30.57 45.73 -35.29
N LYS A 441 29.83 44.95 -36.07
CA LYS A 441 30.16 44.48 -37.42
C LYS A 441 29.18 45.07 -38.42
N ALA A 442 29.45 44.97 -39.71
CA ALA A 442 28.46 45.40 -40.70
C ALA A 442 27.27 44.42 -40.73
N GLU A 443 26.06 44.96 -40.88
CA GLU A 443 24.81 44.20 -41.01
C GLU A 443 24.89 43.12 -42.10
N ALA A 444 24.44 41.91 -41.76
CA ALA A 444 24.25 40.81 -42.68
C ALA A 444 22.83 40.26 -42.53
N CYS A 445 22.19 39.87 -43.63
CA CYS A 445 20.80 39.38 -43.63
C CYS A 445 20.68 38.02 -42.93
N ASN A 446 20.69 38.02 -41.61
CA ASN A 446 20.76 36.83 -40.75
C ASN A 446 19.79 36.89 -39.57
N GLY A 447 19.02 37.98 -39.41
CA GLY A 447 18.06 38.15 -38.32
C GLY A 447 18.67 38.65 -37.02
N LEU A 448 19.91 39.16 -37.05
CA LEU A 448 20.64 39.73 -35.92
C LEU A 448 20.92 41.23 -36.15
N ASP A 449 21.21 41.94 -35.07
CA ASP A 449 21.71 43.32 -35.05
C ASP A 449 23.23 43.24 -34.92
N ASP A 450 23.92 43.04 -36.05
CA ASP A 450 25.37 42.79 -36.13
C ASP A 450 26.18 44.06 -35.86
N ASP A 451 25.62 45.23 -36.16
CA ASP A 451 26.24 46.55 -35.93
C ASP A 451 25.85 47.18 -34.59
N CYS A 452 24.95 46.51 -33.85
CA CYS A 452 24.48 46.86 -32.52
C CYS A 452 23.88 48.26 -32.44
N ASN A 453 23.27 48.74 -33.53
CA ASN A 453 22.65 50.07 -33.60
C ASN A 453 21.20 50.08 -33.06
N GLY A 454 20.65 48.91 -32.74
CA GLY A 454 19.28 48.71 -32.24
C GLY A 454 18.26 48.37 -33.32
N LYS A 455 18.69 48.04 -34.54
CA LYS A 455 17.83 47.63 -35.66
C LYS A 455 18.38 46.34 -36.27
N VAL A 456 17.48 45.45 -36.64
CA VAL A 456 17.82 44.13 -37.21
C VAL A 456 17.80 44.22 -38.74
N ASP A 457 18.88 43.77 -39.39
CA ASP A 457 19.06 43.66 -40.84
C ASP A 457 18.79 44.97 -41.63
N ASP A 458 19.18 46.13 -41.09
CA ASP A 458 18.85 47.41 -41.70
C ASP A 458 19.80 47.83 -42.84
N GLY A 459 19.23 48.44 -43.89
CA GLY A 459 20.00 48.96 -45.04
C GLY A 459 20.48 47.91 -46.05
N LEU A 460 19.90 46.69 -46.04
CA LEU A 460 20.30 45.58 -46.91
C LEU A 460 19.37 45.39 -48.12
N GLU A 461 19.91 45.55 -49.34
CA GLU A 461 19.24 45.31 -50.62
C GLU A 461 20.07 44.38 -51.52
N ARG A 462 19.42 43.52 -52.31
CA ARG A 462 20.10 42.67 -53.31
C ARG A 462 19.28 42.50 -54.60
N PRO A 463 19.91 42.17 -55.74
CA PRO A 463 19.19 41.92 -56.99
C PRO A 463 18.37 40.61 -56.93
N CYS A 464 17.24 40.60 -57.62
CA CYS A 464 16.37 39.45 -57.86
C CYS A 464 15.94 39.39 -59.34
N GLU A 465 15.49 38.25 -59.83
CA GLU A 465 15.06 38.08 -61.23
C GLU A 465 13.79 37.21 -61.30
N THR A 466 12.91 37.52 -62.25
CA THR A 466 11.77 36.72 -62.70
C THR A 466 11.94 36.40 -64.18
N ASP A 467 11.12 35.51 -64.72
CA ASP A 467 11.16 35.17 -66.16
C ASP A 467 10.91 36.40 -67.06
N CYS A 468 10.22 37.43 -66.55
CA CYS A 468 9.96 38.68 -67.27
C CYS A 468 11.00 39.80 -67.02
N GLY A 469 12.05 39.58 -66.21
CA GLY A 469 13.14 40.55 -66.05
C GLY A 469 13.79 40.63 -64.66
N LYS A 470 14.57 41.69 -64.43
CA LYS A 470 15.32 41.89 -63.18
C LYS A 470 14.66 42.91 -62.25
N GLY A 471 14.86 42.76 -60.95
CA GLY A 471 14.42 43.67 -59.89
C GLY A 471 15.38 43.66 -58.71
N VAL A 472 14.97 44.29 -57.60
CA VAL A 472 15.65 44.22 -56.29
C VAL A 472 14.70 43.75 -55.21
N GLU A 473 15.23 43.06 -54.21
CA GLU A 473 14.55 42.64 -52.99
C GLU A 473 15.31 43.14 -51.75
N ALA A 474 14.57 43.48 -50.70
CA ALA A 474 15.13 43.99 -49.44
C ALA A 474 15.15 42.86 -48.40
N CYS A 475 16.15 42.90 -47.51
CA CYS A 475 16.17 42.01 -46.35
C CYS A 475 15.39 42.64 -45.20
N ALA A 476 14.56 41.84 -44.55
CA ALA A 476 14.01 42.14 -43.24
C ALA A 476 13.90 40.84 -42.43
N ASP A 477 14.39 40.86 -41.19
CA ASP A 477 14.37 39.73 -40.25
C ASP A 477 14.94 38.42 -40.85
N GLY A 478 16.10 38.52 -41.50
CA GLY A 478 16.85 37.41 -42.07
C GLY A 478 16.26 36.84 -43.37
N VAL A 479 15.23 37.49 -43.94
CA VAL A 479 14.55 37.02 -45.15
C VAL A 479 14.48 38.10 -46.21
N TRP A 480 14.97 37.77 -47.40
CA TRP A 480 14.82 38.59 -48.59
C TRP A 480 13.38 38.52 -49.11
N ARG A 481 12.72 39.67 -49.27
CA ARG A 481 11.32 39.77 -49.69
C ARG A 481 11.08 40.95 -50.64
N GLY A 482 10.00 40.86 -51.41
CA GLY A 482 9.47 41.96 -52.21
C GLY A 482 10.24 42.21 -53.49
N CYS A 483 10.53 41.16 -54.26
CA CYS A 483 11.17 41.30 -55.57
C CYS A 483 10.33 42.19 -56.49
N THR A 484 10.93 43.25 -57.00
CA THR A 484 10.27 44.27 -57.85
C THR A 484 10.27 43.93 -59.35
N ALA A 485 10.68 42.72 -59.74
CA ALA A 485 10.72 42.31 -61.14
C ALA A 485 9.31 42.08 -61.74
N PRO A 486 9.08 42.38 -63.05
CA PRO A 486 7.79 42.21 -63.72
C PRO A 486 7.24 40.77 -63.64
N GLN A 487 5.92 40.60 -63.72
CA GLN A 487 5.24 39.30 -63.62
C GLN A 487 4.49 38.98 -64.93
N PRO A 488 4.38 37.70 -65.34
CA PRO A 488 3.73 37.29 -66.59
C PRO A 488 2.20 37.48 -66.55
N ILE A 489 1.61 37.91 -67.67
CA ILE A 489 0.16 38.15 -67.87
C ILE A 489 -0.33 37.65 -69.24
N GLU A 490 -1.61 37.32 -69.40
CA GLU A 490 -2.19 36.73 -70.65
C GLU A 490 -1.90 37.54 -71.93
N GLU A 491 -1.64 36.81 -73.03
CA GLU A 491 -1.27 37.32 -74.35
C GLU A 491 -2.30 38.26 -74.99
N LYS A 492 -1.78 39.27 -75.66
CA LYS A 492 -2.53 40.24 -76.46
C LYS A 492 -1.87 40.30 -77.81
N CYS A 493 -2.66 40.47 -78.87
CA CYS A 493 -2.16 40.70 -80.22
C CYS A 493 -1.50 42.09 -80.32
N ASP A 494 -0.33 42.26 -79.71
CA ASP A 494 0.46 43.50 -79.65
C ASP A 494 1.96 43.30 -79.90
N ASN A 495 2.34 42.08 -80.28
CA ASN A 495 3.68 41.65 -80.66
C ASN A 495 4.68 41.72 -79.49
N VAL A 496 4.19 41.53 -78.26
CA VAL A 496 4.95 41.41 -77.01
C VAL A 496 4.59 40.10 -76.32
N ASP A 497 5.62 39.34 -75.92
CA ASP A 497 5.51 38.17 -75.05
C ASP A 497 5.13 38.65 -73.62
N ASN A 498 3.82 38.74 -73.38
CA ASN A 498 3.24 39.30 -72.17
C ASN A 498 3.21 38.26 -71.04
N ASP A 499 3.11 36.98 -71.37
CA ASP A 499 3.16 35.88 -70.41
C ASP A 499 4.56 35.26 -70.25
N CYS A 500 5.54 35.79 -70.98
CA CYS A 500 6.95 35.48 -70.87
C CYS A 500 7.26 33.99 -71.12
N ASP A 501 6.45 33.30 -71.95
CA ASP A 501 6.62 31.89 -72.29
C ASP A 501 7.65 31.65 -73.43
N GLY A 502 8.12 32.74 -74.06
CA GLY A 502 9.07 32.73 -75.16
C GLY A 502 8.43 32.70 -76.55
N LYS A 503 7.10 32.74 -76.66
CA LYS A 503 6.36 32.96 -77.91
C LYS A 503 5.71 34.35 -77.88
N THR A 504 5.06 34.73 -78.97
CA THR A 504 4.52 36.08 -79.12
C THR A 504 3.20 35.99 -79.86
N ASP A 505 2.15 36.55 -79.27
CA ASP A 505 0.78 36.63 -79.79
C ASP A 505 0.13 35.27 -80.11
N GLU A 506 0.51 34.17 -79.46
CA GLU A 506 -0.16 32.88 -79.64
C GLU A 506 -1.60 32.85 -79.08
N ASP A 507 -2.43 31.97 -79.63
CA ASP A 507 -3.83 31.75 -79.21
C ASP A 507 -4.75 33.00 -79.26
N THR A 508 -4.40 33.99 -80.09
CA THR A 508 -5.14 35.25 -80.27
C THR A 508 -6.01 35.30 -81.56
N GLU A 509 -6.90 34.32 -81.82
CA GLU A 509 -7.80 34.31 -83.02
C GLU A 509 -9.23 34.87 -82.75
N ILE A 510 -9.85 35.55 -83.74
CA ILE A 510 -11.22 36.12 -83.63
C ILE A 510 -12.13 35.87 -84.87
N PRO A 511 -13.46 35.74 -84.75
CA PRO A 511 -14.38 35.42 -85.87
C PRO A 511 -14.82 36.61 -86.79
N CYS A 512 -15.24 36.35 -88.05
CA CYS A 512 -15.67 37.36 -89.06
C CYS A 512 -16.73 36.86 -90.12
N GLN A 513 -17.33 37.73 -90.98
CA GLN A 513 -18.39 37.38 -91.97
C GLN A 513 -18.42 38.27 -93.25
N THR A 514 -18.76 37.69 -94.43
CA THR A 514 -18.92 38.36 -95.76
C THR A 514 -20.14 37.87 -96.57
N ASN A 515 -20.38 38.44 -97.78
CA ASN A 515 -21.47 38.05 -98.71
C ASN A 515 -21.35 36.62 -99.25
N CYS A 516 -20.18 36.00 -99.13
CA CYS A 516 -19.90 34.63 -99.56
C CYS A 516 -19.83 33.64 -98.38
N GLY A 517 -20.04 34.07 -97.11
CA GLY A 517 -20.08 33.18 -95.92
C GLY A 517 -19.40 33.73 -94.65
N LYS A 518 -19.27 32.90 -93.59
CA LYS A 518 -18.54 33.20 -92.32
C LYS A 518 -17.08 32.71 -92.35
N GLY A 519 -16.19 33.35 -91.57
CA GLY A 519 -14.75 33.06 -91.48
C GLY A 519 -14.10 33.41 -90.13
N VAL A 520 -12.76 33.31 -90.04
CA VAL A 520 -11.93 33.67 -88.86
C VAL A 520 -10.79 34.61 -89.27
N ARG A 521 -10.29 35.44 -88.33
CA ARG A 521 -9.11 36.28 -88.45
C ARG A 521 -8.06 35.83 -87.44
N SER A 522 -6.88 35.46 -87.93
CA SER A 522 -5.73 35.15 -87.09
C SER A 522 -4.89 36.42 -86.85
N CYS A 523 -4.31 36.54 -85.65
CA CYS A 523 -3.33 37.58 -85.35
C CYS A 523 -1.99 37.21 -86.01
N VAL A 524 -1.42 38.14 -86.78
CA VAL A 524 -0.10 37.98 -87.39
C VAL A 524 0.64 39.32 -87.30
N ASN A 525 1.78 39.35 -86.62
CA ASN A 525 2.59 40.55 -86.36
C ASN A 525 1.81 41.67 -85.62
N GLY A 526 1.11 41.32 -84.53
CA GLY A 526 0.35 42.30 -83.72
C GLY A 526 -0.86 42.93 -84.42
N GLN A 527 -1.33 42.36 -85.54
CA GLN A 527 -2.55 42.82 -86.23
C GLN A 527 -3.37 41.63 -86.78
N TYR A 528 -4.69 41.75 -86.70
CA TYR A 528 -5.61 40.75 -87.24
C TYR A 528 -5.72 40.83 -88.77
N GLY A 529 -5.52 39.69 -89.45
CA GLY A 529 -5.57 39.56 -90.91
C GLY A 529 -6.98 39.64 -91.55
N PRO A 530 -7.09 39.47 -92.89
CA PRO A 530 -8.35 39.43 -93.62
C PRO A 530 -9.21 38.20 -93.26
N CYS A 531 -10.50 38.22 -93.63
CA CYS A 531 -11.45 37.16 -93.27
C CYS A 531 -11.42 35.99 -94.28
N GLU A 532 -11.06 34.79 -93.85
CA GLU A 532 -10.96 33.59 -94.73
C GLU A 532 -12.24 32.73 -94.72
N LEU A 533 -12.79 32.39 -95.91
CA LEU A 533 -14.08 31.70 -96.12
C LEU A 533 -13.93 30.23 -96.54
N THR A 534 -15.03 29.44 -96.47
CA THR A 534 -14.94 27.96 -96.49
C THR A 534 -15.40 27.14 -97.73
N THR A 535 -16.17 27.62 -98.78
CA THR A 535 -16.30 26.98 -100.16
C THR A 535 -17.40 27.56 -101.13
N PRO A 536 -17.25 27.58 -102.50
CA PRO A 536 -18.27 27.93 -103.56
C PRO A 536 -19.06 26.75 -104.25
N ALA A 537 -20.09 26.99 -105.11
CA ALA A 537 -21.06 25.99 -105.69
C ALA A 537 -21.21 26.00 -107.26
N ASP A 538 -21.82 24.98 -107.93
CA ASP A 538 -21.89 24.84 -109.42
C ASP A 538 -22.92 25.74 -110.17
N GLU A 539 -22.72 25.97 -111.49
CA GLU A 539 -23.52 26.88 -112.35
C GLU A 539 -24.88 26.36 -112.89
N VAL A 540 -25.83 27.29 -113.09
CA VAL A 540 -27.21 27.08 -113.61
C VAL A 540 -27.53 28.15 -114.67
N CYS A 541 -28.29 27.83 -115.74
CA CYS A 541 -28.63 28.80 -116.82
C CYS A 541 -29.69 29.81 -116.33
N ASP A 542 -29.30 30.72 -115.43
CA ASP A 542 -30.18 31.68 -114.76
C ASP A 542 -29.67 33.14 -114.73
N GLY A 543 -28.45 33.38 -115.22
CA GLY A 543 -27.83 34.69 -115.33
C GLY A 543 -27.01 35.12 -114.10
N LEU A 544 -26.65 34.21 -113.18
CA LEU A 544 -25.82 34.46 -111.98
C LEU A 544 -24.45 33.74 -112.03
N ASP A 545 -23.51 34.12 -111.16
CA ASP A 545 -22.17 33.53 -110.99
C ASP A 545 -22.13 32.77 -109.66
N ASN A 546 -22.62 31.53 -109.71
CA ASN A 546 -22.85 30.69 -108.54
C ASN A 546 -21.56 30.03 -108.03
N ASP A 547 -20.55 29.90 -108.89
CA ASP A 547 -19.24 29.35 -108.56
C ASP A 547 -18.18 30.42 -108.20
N CYS A 548 -18.58 31.69 -108.26
CA CYS A 548 -17.77 32.86 -107.91
C CYS A 548 -16.47 32.96 -108.72
N ASN A 549 -16.46 32.44 -109.96
CA ASN A 549 -15.30 32.47 -110.84
C ASN A 549 -15.23 33.77 -111.68
N GLY A 550 -16.26 34.62 -111.63
CA GLY A 550 -16.37 35.88 -112.34
C GLY A 550 -17.02 35.79 -113.72
N GLN A 551 -17.55 34.64 -114.13
CA GLN A 551 -18.24 34.42 -115.40
C GLN A 551 -19.65 33.90 -115.15
N VAL A 552 -20.61 34.36 -115.97
CA VAL A 552 -22.03 34.04 -115.80
C VAL A 552 -22.44 32.91 -116.75
N ASP A 553 -23.10 31.88 -116.22
CA ASP A 553 -23.69 30.71 -116.91
C ASP A 553 -22.74 29.90 -117.83
N ASP A 554 -21.41 29.94 -117.62
CA ASP A 554 -20.46 29.24 -118.48
C ASP A 554 -20.59 27.72 -118.32
N GLY A 555 -21.10 27.06 -119.35
CA GLY A 555 -21.33 25.62 -119.36
C GLY A 555 -22.68 25.15 -118.82
N ALA A 556 -23.64 26.07 -118.62
CA ALA A 556 -24.96 25.72 -118.10
C ALA A 556 -25.77 24.79 -119.05
N PRO A 557 -26.28 23.63 -118.58
CA PRO A 557 -26.96 22.64 -119.42
C PRO A 557 -28.41 23.02 -119.77
N CYS A 558 -28.82 22.79 -121.02
CA CYS A 558 -30.21 22.91 -121.49
C CYS A 558 -30.76 21.56 -121.97
N ASP A 559 -32.01 21.28 -121.64
CA ASP A 559 -32.69 20.03 -122.00
C ASP A 559 -33.08 19.98 -123.49
N SER A 560 -33.30 18.76 -124.01
CA SER A 560 -33.83 18.50 -125.36
C SER A 560 -33.00 19.04 -126.53
N GLY A 561 -31.71 19.27 -126.30
CA GLY A 561 -30.77 19.73 -127.32
C GLY A 561 -30.84 21.23 -127.63
N GLY A 562 -31.50 22.01 -126.76
CA GLY A 562 -31.47 23.46 -126.80
C GLY A 562 -30.10 24.01 -126.39
N LYS A 563 -29.79 25.25 -126.79
CA LYS A 563 -28.60 25.98 -126.31
C LYS A 563 -29.03 27.04 -125.31
N CYS A 564 -28.28 27.18 -124.21
CA CYS A 564 -28.44 28.30 -123.28
C CYS A 564 -28.01 29.56 -124.02
N VAL A 565 -29.00 30.36 -124.39
CA VAL A 565 -28.85 31.57 -125.18
C VAL A 565 -29.66 32.64 -124.48
N CYS A 566 -29.00 33.72 -124.10
CA CYS A 566 -29.67 34.87 -123.50
C CYS A 566 -30.49 34.54 -122.22
N GLY A 567 -29.91 33.74 -121.31
CA GLY A 567 -30.54 33.34 -120.03
C GLY A 567 -31.71 32.37 -120.19
N GLY A 568 -31.88 31.78 -121.38
CA GLY A 568 -32.96 30.83 -121.66
C GLY A 568 -32.56 29.77 -122.68
N CYS A 569 -33.24 28.63 -122.68
CA CYS A 569 -32.98 27.57 -123.65
C CYS A 569 -33.68 27.85 -124.99
N ALA A 570 -32.90 27.97 -126.07
CA ALA A 570 -33.39 28.24 -127.43
C ALA A 570 -33.47 26.95 -128.30
N TYR A 571 -34.51 26.84 -129.16
CA TYR A 571 -34.87 25.63 -129.93
C TYR A 571 -35.10 25.89 -131.43
N PRO A 572 -34.87 24.90 -132.34
CA PRO A 572 -35.10 25.07 -133.79
C PRO A 572 -36.60 25.15 -134.20
N PRO A 573 -36.95 25.83 -135.32
CA PRO A 573 -38.34 26.08 -135.74
C PRO A 573 -39.05 24.86 -136.37
N GLU A 574 -40.37 24.72 -136.14
CA GLU A 574 -41.24 23.74 -136.79
C GLU A 574 -42.00 24.38 -137.98
N ASN A 575 -41.91 23.78 -139.17
CA ASN A 575 -42.57 24.26 -140.42
C ASN A 575 -42.20 25.68 -140.87
N GLY A 576 -41.05 26.21 -140.46
CA GLY A 576 -40.54 27.50 -140.93
C GLY A 576 -41.03 28.72 -140.15
N GLU A 577 -41.80 28.54 -139.08
CA GLU A 577 -42.26 29.62 -138.20
C GLU A 577 -42.00 29.28 -136.71
N CYS A 578 -41.72 30.31 -135.90
CA CYS A 578 -41.50 30.14 -134.46
C CYS A 578 -42.82 30.14 -133.68
N ARG A 579 -43.02 29.14 -132.82
CA ARG A 579 -44.17 29.09 -131.89
C ARG A 579 -44.14 30.22 -130.86
N GLN A 580 -42.96 30.56 -130.37
CA GLN A 580 -42.70 31.66 -129.43
C GLN A 580 -41.31 32.23 -129.68
N GLY A 581 -41.19 33.55 -129.54
CA GLY A 581 -39.93 34.28 -129.76
C GLY A 581 -39.70 34.71 -131.21
N VAL A 582 -38.51 35.26 -131.44
CA VAL A 582 -38.03 35.73 -132.76
C VAL A 582 -37.01 34.75 -133.31
N MET A 583 -37.01 34.58 -134.64
CA MET A 583 -36.02 33.76 -135.32
C MET A 583 -34.67 34.50 -135.33
N MET A 584 -33.70 34.01 -134.55
CA MET A 584 -32.31 34.47 -134.55
C MET A 584 -31.39 33.29 -134.85
N ASP A 585 -30.59 33.41 -135.90
CA ASP A 585 -29.65 32.38 -136.37
C ASP A 585 -30.27 30.97 -136.52
N GLY A 586 -31.53 30.91 -136.95
CA GLY A 586 -32.24 29.65 -137.17
C GLY A 586 -32.76 28.97 -135.90
N LEU A 587 -32.68 29.63 -134.74
CA LEU A 587 -33.32 29.20 -133.48
C LEU A 587 -34.42 30.19 -133.09
N CYS A 588 -35.47 29.68 -132.46
CA CYS A 588 -36.51 30.47 -131.81
C CYS A 588 -36.02 30.87 -130.43
N VAL A 589 -35.64 32.15 -130.29
CA VAL A 589 -35.08 32.72 -129.06
C VAL A 589 -36.14 33.55 -128.34
N VAL A 590 -36.23 33.35 -127.03
CA VAL A 590 -37.03 34.15 -126.10
C VAL A 590 -36.06 34.92 -125.22
N ASP A 591 -36.16 36.24 -125.18
CA ASP A 591 -35.23 37.07 -124.41
C ASP A 591 -35.48 36.90 -122.91
N ASN A 592 -34.50 36.35 -122.20
CA ASN A 592 -34.53 36.05 -120.78
C ASN A 592 -33.38 36.76 -120.03
N CYS A 593 -32.77 37.78 -120.63
CA CYS A 593 -31.53 38.40 -120.15
C CYS A 593 -31.63 39.20 -118.84
N GLY A 594 -32.76 39.12 -118.14
CA GLY A 594 -33.04 39.96 -116.99
C GLY A 594 -33.19 41.45 -117.37
N PRO A 595 -33.66 42.28 -116.43
CA PRO A 595 -33.90 43.70 -116.68
C PRO A 595 -32.61 44.48 -117.01
N GLY A 596 -32.64 45.28 -118.07
CA GLY A 596 -31.53 46.17 -118.49
C GLY A 596 -30.57 45.60 -119.53
N LYS A 597 -30.75 44.32 -119.88
CA LYS A 597 -29.96 43.64 -120.90
C LYS A 597 -30.83 43.30 -122.11
N VAL A 598 -30.20 43.25 -123.28
CA VAL A 598 -30.84 42.85 -124.54
C VAL A 598 -30.05 41.70 -125.13
N CYS A 599 -30.77 40.73 -125.68
CA CYS A 599 -30.14 39.63 -126.38
C CYS A 599 -29.48 40.12 -127.69
N VAL A 600 -28.15 40.17 -127.71
CA VAL A 600 -27.35 40.52 -128.90
C VAL A 600 -26.34 39.39 -129.12
N ASP A 601 -26.27 38.89 -130.35
CA ASP A 601 -25.35 37.82 -130.75
C ASP A 601 -25.34 36.60 -129.80
N SER A 602 -26.53 36.18 -129.33
CA SER A 602 -26.75 35.06 -128.39
C SER A 602 -26.25 35.25 -126.93
N GLN A 603 -25.87 36.46 -126.52
CA GLN A 603 -25.47 36.76 -125.14
C GLN A 603 -26.27 37.91 -124.53
N CYS A 604 -26.38 37.88 -123.19
CA CYS A 604 -26.95 38.97 -122.42
C CYS A 604 -25.94 40.08 -122.23
N VAL A 605 -26.00 41.04 -123.14
CA VAL A 605 -25.21 42.28 -123.04
C VAL A 605 -26.08 43.39 -122.51
N GLU A 606 -25.47 44.36 -121.83
CA GLU A 606 -26.17 45.59 -121.51
C GLU A 606 -26.46 46.39 -122.79
N GLY A 607 -27.73 46.70 -123.04
CA GLY A 607 -28.15 47.52 -124.16
C GLY A 607 -29.60 47.99 -124.00
N GLN A 608 -29.89 49.21 -124.47
CA GLN A 608 -31.14 49.92 -124.20
C GLN A 608 -32.22 49.63 -125.25
N ALA A 609 -33.32 49.01 -124.83
CA ALA A 609 -34.58 48.99 -125.59
C ALA A 609 -35.26 50.39 -125.57
N PRO A 610 -36.03 50.77 -126.61
CA PRO A 610 -36.49 52.15 -126.80
C PRO A 610 -37.55 52.60 -125.78
N GLU A 611 -37.46 53.86 -125.34
CA GLU A 611 -38.39 54.48 -124.39
C GLU A 611 -39.85 54.47 -124.88
N PRO A 612 -40.79 54.17 -123.97
CA PRO A 612 -41.91 55.09 -123.76
C PRO A 612 -42.20 55.41 -122.28
N ALA A 613 -42.68 56.63 -122.09
CA ALA A 613 -42.94 57.41 -120.87
C ALA A 613 -44.11 56.93 -119.95
N PRO A 614 -44.59 57.73 -118.97
CA PRO A 614 -44.02 58.20 -117.69
C PRO A 614 -44.90 57.77 -116.47
N GLU A 615 -44.64 58.35 -115.27
CA GLU A 615 -45.46 58.39 -114.02
C GLU A 615 -45.20 57.29 -112.93
N VAL A 616 -45.29 57.47 -111.59
CA VAL A 616 -45.50 58.56 -110.60
C VAL A 616 -45.29 57.97 -109.17
N GLU A 617 -44.75 58.79 -108.22
CA GLU A 617 -44.85 58.84 -106.72
C GLU A 617 -44.86 57.57 -105.82
N SER A 618 -44.43 57.55 -104.54
CA SER A 618 -44.68 58.43 -103.36
C SER A 618 -43.77 57.96 -102.18
N ASP A 619 -43.13 58.85 -101.40
CA ASP A 619 -43.54 59.40 -100.07
C ASP A 619 -43.66 58.35 -98.93
N ALA A 620 -43.27 58.53 -97.65
CA ALA A 620 -42.71 59.63 -96.86
C ALA A 620 -42.32 59.14 -95.43
N GLY A 621 -41.40 59.86 -94.76
CA GLY A 621 -41.40 60.15 -93.30
C GLY A 621 -40.81 59.09 -92.34
N SER A 622 -40.16 59.42 -91.22
CA SER A 622 -39.85 60.69 -90.53
C SER A 622 -38.90 60.38 -89.35
N GLY A 623 -37.97 61.27 -89.01
CA GLY A 623 -37.14 61.21 -87.80
C GLY A 623 -37.12 62.56 -87.08
N TYR A 624 -36.83 62.55 -85.79
CA TYR A 624 -36.57 63.73 -84.96
C TYR A 624 -35.61 63.41 -83.81
N GLU A 625 -34.78 64.40 -83.50
CA GLU A 625 -33.65 64.48 -82.56
C GLU A 625 -34.09 64.86 -81.11
N VAL A 626 -33.12 64.80 -80.17
CA VAL A 626 -32.59 65.91 -79.31
C VAL A 626 -32.23 65.50 -77.86
N GLU A 627 -31.12 66.09 -77.42
CA GLU A 627 -30.38 66.27 -76.16
C GLU A 627 -31.01 66.28 -74.74
N LEU A 628 -30.08 66.02 -73.78
CA LEU A 628 -29.86 66.50 -72.38
C LEU A 628 -30.98 66.46 -71.31
N ALA A 629 -30.66 65.88 -70.14
CA ALA A 629 -30.42 66.59 -68.85
C ALA A 629 -30.59 65.73 -67.56
N GLU A 630 -29.80 66.10 -66.52
CA GLU A 630 -30.10 66.13 -65.06
C GLU A 630 -29.98 64.93 -64.08
N LEU A 631 -29.11 65.16 -63.07
CA LEU A 631 -29.25 65.09 -61.58
C LEU A 631 -30.08 64.00 -60.84
N ARG A 632 -29.38 63.40 -59.85
CA ARG A 632 -29.78 62.97 -58.47
C ARG A 632 -30.89 61.92 -58.26
N GLY A 633 -30.55 60.90 -57.46
CA GLY A 633 -31.37 60.46 -56.33
C GLY A 633 -31.74 58.98 -56.22
N GLY A 634 -31.07 58.24 -55.33
CA GLY A 634 -31.70 57.47 -54.25
C GLY A 634 -32.53 56.18 -54.52
N VAL A 635 -31.97 55.06 -54.03
CA VAL A 635 -32.59 54.02 -53.16
C VAL A 635 -33.42 52.86 -53.77
N ALA A 636 -32.76 51.67 -53.76
CA ALA A 636 -33.17 50.30 -53.36
C ALA A 636 -34.20 49.47 -54.18
N PRO A 637 -34.33 48.14 -53.95
CA PRO A 637 -33.45 47.15 -53.27
C PRO A 637 -33.09 45.93 -54.16
N GLY A 638 -32.15 45.08 -53.70
CA GLY A 638 -32.14 43.66 -54.05
C GLY A 638 -30.79 43.07 -54.47
N GLY A 639 -30.10 42.41 -53.54
CA GLY A 639 -28.94 41.56 -53.83
C GLY A 639 -28.51 40.76 -52.60
N GLY A 640 -28.77 39.45 -52.61
CA GLY A 640 -28.19 38.45 -51.70
C GLY A 640 -26.85 37.91 -52.26
N CYS A 641 -26.03 37.13 -51.57
CA CYS A 641 -26.12 36.41 -50.30
C CYS A 641 -24.71 36.37 -49.66
N GLY A 642 -24.61 36.44 -48.33
CA GLY A 642 -23.37 36.24 -47.58
C GLY A 642 -23.63 36.05 -46.07
N CYS A 643 -23.24 34.90 -45.53
CA CYS A 643 -23.34 34.51 -44.11
C CYS A 643 -22.44 35.41 -43.22
N ARG A 644 -22.61 35.65 -41.91
CA ARG A 644 -23.57 35.30 -40.83
C ARG A 644 -23.34 36.35 -39.71
N GLN A 645 -24.40 36.82 -39.04
CA GLN A 645 -24.41 37.80 -37.93
C GLN A 645 -23.69 37.25 -36.67
N GLY A 646 -23.09 38.00 -35.73
CA GLY A 646 -23.21 39.41 -35.32
C GLY A 646 -23.79 39.49 -33.90
N LEU A 647 -23.01 39.97 -32.91
CA LEU A 647 -23.41 40.83 -31.78
C LEU A 647 -22.18 41.21 -30.91
N ASP A 648 -22.12 42.49 -30.57
CA ASP A 648 -21.14 43.28 -29.78
C ASP A 648 -21.71 43.51 -28.34
N PRO A 649 -21.16 44.33 -27.40
CA PRO A 649 -19.79 44.77 -27.10
C PRO A 649 -19.35 44.62 -25.61
N SER A 650 -18.07 45.00 -25.38
CA SER A 650 -17.54 45.86 -24.30
C SER A 650 -16.59 45.27 -23.25
N GLY A 651 -15.47 45.96 -23.02
CA GLY A 651 -14.88 46.09 -21.69
C GLY A 651 -13.38 45.80 -21.53
N ARG A 652 -12.60 46.88 -21.47
CA ARG A 652 -11.17 47.05 -21.17
C ARG A 652 -10.60 46.36 -19.89
N ASN A 653 -9.27 46.16 -19.98
CA ASN A 653 -8.19 46.37 -18.99
C ASN A 653 -7.81 45.29 -17.95
N ALA A 654 -6.50 44.93 -18.03
CA ALA A 654 -5.46 44.97 -16.97
C ALA A 654 -5.64 44.02 -15.76
N ASP A 655 -4.63 43.52 -15.07
CA ASP A 655 -3.17 43.51 -15.17
C ASP A 655 -2.69 42.55 -14.07
N ILE A 656 -1.58 41.85 -14.35
CA ILE A 656 -0.37 41.75 -13.53
C ILE A 656 -0.41 41.16 -12.08
N THR A 657 0.65 40.37 -11.84
CA THR A 657 1.31 39.98 -10.57
C THR A 657 0.60 39.00 -9.64
N GLY A 658 1.28 38.03 -9.03
CA GLY A 658 2.72 37.76 -8.99
C GLY A 658 3.09 37.03 -7.71
N THR A 659 4.05 36.11 -7.86
CA THR A 659 5.12 35.77 -6.89
C THR A 659 4.82 35.04 -5.57
N LEU A 660 5.34 33.80 -5.54
CA LEU A 660 6.38 33.24 -4.64
C LEU A 660 6.04 32.63 -3.26
N GLY A 661 6.66 31.46 -3.04
CA GLY A 661 7.10 30.93 -1.74
C GLY A 661 6.52 29.54 -1.44
N PHE A 662 7.19 28.41 -1.66
CA PHE A 662 8.43 27.84 -1.08
C PHE A 662 8.11 26.57 -0.27
N LEU A 663 8.89 25.51 -0.54
CA LEU A 663 9.30 24.38 0.31
C LEU A 663 8.31 23.27 0.73
N GLY A 664 8.78 22.02 0.58
CA GLY A 664 8.26 20.87 1.32
C GLY A 664 8.47 19.50 0.68
N LEU A 665 9.72 19.08 0.51
CA LEU A 665 10.10 17.69 0.21
C LEU A 665 9.87 16.82 1.46
N MET A 666 9.10 15.72 1.35
CA MET A 666 9.53 14.35 1.67
C MET A 666 8.35 13.35 1.63
N LEU A 667 8.50 12.42 0.69
CA LEU A 667 8.05 11.02 0.65
C LEU A 667 8.40 10.28 1.96
N ALA A 668 7.90 9.11 2.33
CA ALA A 668 6.79 8.25 1.97
C ALA A 668 6.93 7.00 2.86
N TRP A 669 5.85 6.23 2.99
CA TRP A 669 5.82 4.81 3.37
C TRP A 669 6.21 4.45 4.81
N GLY A 670 5.50 3.58 5.52
CA GLY A 670 4.36 2.75 5.16
C GLY A 670 4.34 1.51 6.05
N LEU A 671 3.16 1.20 6.59
CA LEU A 671 2.69 -0.14 7.00
C LEU A 671 3.48 -0.79 8.17
N TYR A 672 2.93 -1.52 9.14
CA TYR A 672 1.62 -2.12 9.32
C TYR A 672 1.50 -2.58 10.79
N ARG A 673 0.30 -2.37 11.35
CA ARG A 673 -0.46 -3.24 12.28
C ARG A 673 0.04 -3.59 13.71
N ARG A 674 -0.84 -3.17 14.64
CA ARG A 674 -1.59 -3.93 15.69
C ARG A 674 -0.75 -4.60 16.79
N LYS A 675 -1.17 -4.69 18.06
CA LYS A 675 -2.44 -4.42 18.77
C LYS A 675 -2.05 -4.49 20.27
N ALA A 676 -2.72 -3.69 21.10
CA ALA A 676 -3.08 -3.93 22.50
C ALA A 676 -2.02 -4.58 23.43
N TRP A 677 -1.57 -3.83 24.43
CA TRP A 677 -2.15 -3.83 25.78
C TRP A 677 -2.07 -2.42 26.34
#